data_AF-A0A2A3XD49-F1
#
_entry.id   AF-A0A2A3XD49-F1
#
_cell.length_a   1.000
_cell.length_b   1.000
_cell.length_c   1.000
_cell.angle_alpha   90.00
_cell.angle_beta   90.00
_cell.angle_gamma   90.00
#
_symmetry.space_group_name_H-M   'P 1'
#
loop_
_entity.id
_entity.type
_entity.pdbx_description
1 polymer ?
#
loop_
_entity_poly.entity_id
_entity_poly.type
_entity_poly.pdbx_seq_one_letter_code
_entity_poly.pdbx_strand_id
1 'polypeptide(L)'
;MTASDRVFVSTPRILVIGGTGETGRRILQSLHAHHPDWPLTCASRSGGLPADLPASIHEAALDVHDAEALHAVLTHHDLIVLAAGPMDVLGACVHEACLEVGVDCVDINDSLSAADAIFALHAKAEARHCRLLTGMGLTPGLSGWLLMKLIGEKASAKGVYRSRFYAGAAYGGGMASPHILLDSFAPTQTQWCDGQRVTQRSPRSDAHCLFHFPGKPKALPLFPYSAPEIAGLSASRPRGGKRDQVTDSWDGAVRTLDYRYHIQFLTPRMASVFGRLDRVRGMRRCLTSMFYKSGQSMKHRKQADHDCSLWVYPDDRPEAGWVLHGEISSYDFTALSACAAVEALLEADVKIPPGVYGMEQLPEKALASVEASLRGYGISARRGDDLERPDDPLPFGWCSVVNGEVQALRHYGQCWYDIEPHPRMKSLQVSYLKQSAIWAALQASLSKSAFAGFVARFLWRWQRHHAGLKEYRRQYLDQAGTWARITRDVSMFTAGYSLARDVLGQEKALAGYRRMFAETGRMEMRWLWPSPEVIAVVEAPREAVWHYWSAFVERYRALGLLQAQVTDNSLDIQQCAFAEMFTHLGCPELTSLMRDMEREALEHLGSLVDVRIDWQAGDDGQARVRVIDANPQRSDVRVLSSSRKGIQI
;
A
#
# COMPACT_ATOMS: atom_id res chain seq x y z
N MET A 1 10.74 34.55 -26.83
CA MET A 1 10.61 33.92 -25.49
C MET A 1 11.27 32.57 -25.57
N THR A 2 12.36 32.37 -24.83
CA THR A 2 13.13 31.13 -24.80
C THR A 2 12.37 30.05 -24.03
N ALA A 3 12.16 28.89 -24.64
CA ALA A 3 11.30 27.80 -24.18
C ALA A 3 11.84 26.97 -23.00
N SER A 4 12.72 27.53 -22.15
CA SER A 4 13.29 26.78 -21.02
C SER A 4 12.44 26.83 -19.73
N ASP A 5 11.32 27.54 -19.73
CA ASP A 5 10.41 27.63 -18.59
C ASP A 5 8.95 27.58 -19.09
N ARG A 6 8.46 26.40 -19.49
CA ARG A 6 7.00 26.19 -19.60
C ARG A 6 6.44 26.07 -18.18
N VAL A 7 6.21 27.21 -17.53
CA VAL A 7 5.26 27.28 -16.42
C VAL A 7 3.88 27.19 -17.05
N PHE A 8 3.06 26.21 -16.67
CA PHE A 8 1.68 26.13 -17.11
C PHE A 8 0.94 27.38 -16.59
N VAL A 9 0.67 28.33 -17.49
CA VAL A 9 -0.03 29.59 -17.16
C VAL A 9 -1.52 29.34 -16.89
N SER A 10 -2.03 28.17 -17.28
CA SER A 10 -3.39 27.67 -17.10
C SER A 10 -3.37 26.23 -16.56
N THR A 11 -4.46 25.77 -15.97
CA THR A 11 -4.60 24.40 -15.47
C THR A 11 -4.31 23.36 -16.57
N PRO A 12 -3.46 22.34 -16.31
CA PRO A 12 -3.03 21.38 -17.33
C PRO A 12 -4.15 20.41 -17.70
N ARG A 13 -4.37 20.19 -19.00
CA ARG A 13 -5.30 19.17 -19.53
C ARG A 13 -4.58 17.84 -19.69
N ILE A 14 -5.04 16.81 -19.00
CA ILE A 14 -4.37 15.51 -18.95
C ILE A 14 -5.20 14.45 -19.67
N LEU A 15 -4.57 13.75 -20.61
CA LEU A 15 -5.14 12.59 -21.29
C LEU A 15 -4.58 11.31 -20.70
N VAL A 16 -5.42 10.41 -20.20
CA VAL A 16 -5.01 9.07 -19.77
C VAL A 16 -5.41 8.04 -20.82
N ILE A 17 -4.44 7.56 -21.62
CA ILE A 17 -4.63 6.51 -22.62
C ILE A 17 -4.58 5.14 -21.94
N GLY A 18 -5.58 4.30 -22.18
CA GLY A 18 -5.81 3.10 -21.37
C GLY A 18 -6.57 3.40 -20.08
N GLY A 19 -7.29 4.53 -20.03
CA GLY A 19 -8.00 5.02 -18.85
C GLY A 19 -9.09 4.07 -18.33
N THR A 20 -9.60 3.16 -19.17
CA THR A 20 -10.55 2.12 -18.75
C THR A 20 -9.89 0.84 -18.24
N GLY A 21 -8.56 0.77 -18.17
CA GLY A 21 -7.82 -0.33 -17.55
C GLY A 21 -7.69 -0.21 -16.03
N GLU A 22 -7.23 -1.27 -15.35
CA GLU A 22 -7.13 -1.32 -13.89
C GLU A 22 -6.27 -0.18 -13.30
N THR A 23 -5.09 0.04 -13.88
CA THR A 23 -4.18 1.14 -13.48
C THR A 23 -4.69 2.49 -13.97
N GLY A 24 -5.15 2.59 -15.22
CA GLY A 24 -5.63 3.85 -15.81
C GLY A 24 -6.78 4.49 -15.02
N ARG A 25 -7.74 3.68 -14.55
CA ARG A 25 -8.84 4.16 -13.69
C ARG A 25 -8.35 4.72 -12.37
N ARG A 26 -7.36 4.06 -11.74
CA ARG A 26 -6.77 4.51 -10.48
C ARG A 26 -5.97 5.79 -10.64
N ILE A 27 -5.26 5.96 -11.76
CA ILE A 27 -4.57 7.21 -12.09
C ILE A 27 -5.62 8.33 -12.17
N LEU A 28 -6.70 8.12 -12.92
CA LEU A 28 -7.79 9.09 -13.06
C LEU A 28 -8.47 9.42 -11.72
N GLN A 29 -8.78 8.41 -10.90
CA GLN A 29 -9.36 8.61 -9.56
C GLN A 29 -8.44 9.40 -8.64
N SER A 30 -7.16 9.04 -8.58
CA SER A 30 -6.19 9.68 -7.68
C SER A 30 -5.90 11.13 -8.09
N LEU A 31 -5.70 11.36 -9.40
CA LEU A 31 -5.52 12.71 -9.94
C LEU A 31 -6.76 13.57 -9.71
N HIS A 32 -7.96 13.03 -9.92
CA HIS A 32 -9.19 13.79 -9.67
C HIS A 32 -9.37 14.15 -8.20
N ALA A 33 -9.05 13.23 -7.28
CA ALA A 33 -9.18 13.46 -5.85
C ALA A 33 -8.21 14.54 -5.34
N HIS A 34 -6.98 14.58 -5.84
CA HIS A 34 -5.95 15.52 -5.37
C HIS A 34 -5.91 16.82 -6.17
N HIS A 35 -6.39 16.78 -7.43
CA HIS A 35 -6.43 17.92 -8.33
C HIS A 35 -7.81 18.01 -9.01
N PRO A 36 -8.88 18.31 -8.24
CA PRO A 36 -10.24 18.35 -8.77
C PRO A 36 -10.44 19.38 -9.89
N ASP A 37 -9.57 20.39 -9.97
CA ASP A 37 -9.59 21.43 -10.99
C ASP A 37 -8.95 21.00 -12.32
N TRP A 38 -8.19 19.90 -12.36
CA TRP A 38 -7.51 19.46 -13.58
C TRP A 38 -8.50 18.84 -14.58
N PRO A 39 -8.57 19.34 -15.83
CA PRO A 39 -9.36 18.68 -16.86
C PRO A 39 -8.75 17.32 -17.22
N LEU A 40 -9.45 16.24 -16.87
CA LEU A 40 -9.02 14.87 -17.13
C LEU A 40 -9.83 14.24 -18.27
N THR A 41 -9.15 13.56 -19.19
CA THR A 41 -9.78 12.79 -20.26
C THR A 41 -9.37 11.32 -20.16
N CYS A 42 -10.35 10.43 -20.06
CA CYS A 42 -10.20 8.99 -20.12
C CYS A 42 -10.27 8.50 -21.58
N ALA A 43 -9.14 8.08 -22.14
CA ALA A 43 -9.08 7.51 -23.49
C ALA A 43 -9.01 5.98 -23.48
N SER A 44 -9.85 5.34 -24.29
CA SER A 44 -9.76 3.89 -24.51
C SER A 44 -10.35 3.44 -25.85
N ARG A 45 -9.95 2.25 -26.30
CA ARG A 45 -10.45 1.64 -27.54
C ARG A 45 -11.94 1.31 -27.52
N SER A 46 -12.48 0.91 -26.37
CA SER A 46 -13.86 0.43 -26.27
C SER A 46 -14.89 1.56 -26.15
N GLY A 47 -14.44 2.79 -25.86
CA GLY A 47 -15.31 3.81 -25.30
C GLY A 47 -15.91 3.37 -23.95
N GLY A 48 -16.80 4.21 -23.44
CA GLY A 48 -17.49 4.10 -22.16
C GLY A 48 -16.64 4.52 -20.96
N LEU A 49 -17.09 5.54 -20.23
CA LEU A 49 -16.59 5.82 -18.89
C LEU A 49 -17.00 4.69 -17.91
N PRO A 50 -16.04 4.08 -17.21
CA PRO A 50 -16.33 3.18 -16.11
C PRO A 50 -17.18 3.87 -15.05
N ALA A 51 -18.14 3.14 -14.48
CA ALA A 51 -19.10 3.69 -13.52
C ALA A 51 -18.46 4.20 -12.20
N ASP A 52 -17.24 3.75 -11.91
CA ASP A 52 -16.44 4.16 -10.76
C ASP A 52 -15.56 5.39 -11.01
N LEU A 53 -15.61 5.98 -12.22
CA LEU A 53 -14.98 7.27 -12.49
C LEU A 53 -15.93 8.44 -12.22
N PRO A 54 -15.43 9.56 -11.67
CA PRO A 54 -16.18 10.80 -11.51
C PRO A 54 -16.78 11.29 -12.84
N ALA A 55 -18.01 11.81 -12.78
CA ALA A 55 -18.74 12.28 -13.96
C ALA A 55 -18.11 13.51 -14.65
N SER A 56 -17.19 14.21 -13.96
CA SER A 56 -16.44 15.34 -14.50
C SER A 56 -15.30 14.91 -15.44
N ILE A 57 -14.92 13.64 -15.46
CA ILE A 57 -13.88 13.12 -16.36
C ILE A 57 -14.46 12.96 -17.76
N HIS A 58 -13.78 13.54 -18.75
CA HIS A 58 -14.20 13.45 -20.15
C HIS A 58 -13.86 12.09 -20.76
N GLU A 59 -14.68 11.62 -21.69
CA GLU A 59 -14.44 10.38 -22.42
C GLU A 59 -13.83 10.66 -23.80
N ALA A 60 -12.89 9.82 -24.23
CA ALA A 60 -12.43 9.76 -25.62
C ALA A 60 -12.33 8.30 -26.11
N ALA A 61 -13.04 7.98 -27.19
CA ALA A 61 -12.81 6.73 -27.91
C ALA A 61 -11.54 6.89 -28.77
N LEU A 62 -10.54 6.06 -28.51
CA LEU A 62 -9.23 6.18 -29.17
C LEU A 62 -8.62 4.80 -29.44
N ASP A 63 -8.34 4.51 -30.71
CA ASP A 63 -7.38 3.49 -31.11
C ASP A 63 -6.03 4.15 -31.38
N VAL A 64 -5.00 3.74 -30.64
CA VAL A 64 -3.64 4.29 -30.78
C VAL A 64 -2.99 3.94 -32.13
N HIS A 65 -3.57 3.01 -32.88
CA HIS A 65 -3.13 2.68 -34.24
C HIS A 65 -3.81 3.53 -35.33
N ASP A 66 -4.82 4.32 -34.97
CA ASP A 66 -5.36 5.36 -35.85
C ASP A 66 -4.50 6.62 -35.66
N ALA A 67 -3.53 6.80 -36.57
CA ALA A 67 -2.57 7.89 -36.47
C ALA A 67 -3.23 9.27 -36.51
N GLU A 68 -4.28 9.46 -37.31
CA GLU A 68 -4.95 10.76 -37.44
C GLU A 68 -5.74 11.09 -36.17
N ALA A 69 -6.51 10.12 -35.66
CA ALA A 69 -7.25 10.28 -34.41
C ALA A 69 -6.30 10.51 -33.22
N LEU A 70 -5.18 9.78 -33.18
CA LEU A 70 -4.15 9.96 -32.16
C LEU A 70 -3.57 11.37 -32.20
N HIS A 71 -3.11 11.86 -33.35
CA HIS A 71 -2.57 13.22 -33.46
C HIS A 71 -3.60 14.29 -33.07
N ALA A 72 -4.85 14.12 -33.52
CA ALA A 72 -5.93 15.05 -33.21
C ALA A 72 -6.17 15.13 -31.69
N VAL A 73 -6.31 14.00 -30.99
CA VAL A 73 -6.55 14.03 -29.54
C VAL A 73 -5.35 14.55 -28.76
N LEU A 74 -4.12 14.19 -29.15
CA LEU A 74 -2.91 14.62 -28.45
C LEU A 74 -2.74 16.15 -28.50
N THR A 75 -3.07 16.79 -29.62
CA THR A 75 -2.94 18.25 -29.81
C THR A 75 -3.81 19.07 -28.85
N HIS A 76 -4.87 18.49 -28.29
CA HIS A 76 -5.78 19.16 -27.36
C HIS A 76 -5.41 18.99 -25.88
N HIS A 77 -4.29 18.33 -25.58
CA HIS A 77 -3.87 18.06 -24.21
C HIS A 77 -2.44 18.57 -23.97
N ASP A 78 -2.14 18.82 -22.71
CA ASP A 78 -0.88 19.41 -22.29
C ASP A 78 0.09 18.34 -21.77
N LEU A 79 -0.44 17.20 -21.31
CA LEU A 79 0.29 16.04 -20.82
C LEU A 79 -0.47 14.75 -21.10
N ILE A 80 0.26 13.71 -21.50
CA ILE A 80 -0.28 12.38 -21.75
C ILE A 80 0.20 11.42 -20.67
N VAL A 81 -0.71 10.60 -20.16
CA VAL A 81 -0.39 9.46 -19.31
C VAL A 81 -0.74 8.17 -20.07
N LEU A 82 0.29 7.40 -20.44
CA LEU A 82 0.14 6.15 -21.14
C LEU A 82 0.06 4.98 -20.14
N ALA A 83 -1.17 4.53 -19.90
CA ALA A 83 -1.51 3.37 -19.08
C ALA A 83 -2.11 2.20 -19.91
N ALA A 84 -1.79 2.16 -21.20
CA ALA A 84 -2.21 1.12 -22.12
C ALA A 84 -1.10 0.07 -22.31
N GLY A 85 -1.50 -1.16 -22.65
CA GLY A 85 -0.56 -2.23 -22.98
C GLY A 85 -1.23 -3.33 -23.80
N PRO A 86 -0.51 -4.41 -24.14
CA PRO A 86 0.87 -4.72 -23.72
C PRO A 86 1.94 -3.80 -24.33
N MET A 87 2.91 -3.36 -23.53
CA MET A 87 3.93 -2.37 -23.96
C MET A 87 4.98 -2.95 -24.91
N ASP A 88 5.26 -4.25 -24.82
CA ASP A 88 6.09 -4.96 -25.80
C ASP A 88 5.53 -4.90 -27.23
N VAL A 89 4.21 -4.75 -27.37
CA VAL A 89 3.52 -4.60 -28.65
C VAL A 89 3.41 -3.14 -29.08
N LEU A 90 3.08 -2.24 -28.14
CA LEU A 90 2.96 -0.80 -28.45
C LEU A 90 4.32 -0.17 -28.77
N GLY A 91 5.40 -0.64 -28.13
CA GLY A 91 6.73 -0.05 -28.28
C GLY A 91 6.74 1.43 -27.90
N ALA A 92 7.27 2.26 -28.80
CA ALA A 92 7.38 3.70 -28.62
C ALA A 92 6.39 4.51 -29.48
N CYS A 93 5.36 3.88 -30.08
CA CYS A 93 4.52 4.54 -31.09
C CYS A 93 3.78 5.79 -30.57
N VAL A 94 3.22 5.71 -29.36
CA VAL A 94 2.52 6.84 -28.73
C VAL A 94 3.52 7.93 -28.36
N HIS A 95 4.72 7.59 -27.91
CA HIS A 95 5.78 8.54 -27.58
C HIS A 95 6.22 9.31 -28.82
N GLU A 96 6.41 8.62 -29.95
CA GLU A 96 6.76 9.27 -31.21
C GLU A 96 5.69 10.28 -31.64
N ALA A 97 4.41 9.92 -31.54
CA ALA A 97 3.29 10.82 -31.82
C ALA A 97 3.26 12.03 -30.86
N CYS A 98 3.53 11.81 -29.56
CA CYS A 98 3.65 12.91 -28.59
C CYS A 98 4.76 13.89 -28.97
N LEU A 99 5.94 13.38 -29.38
CA LEU A 99 7.04 14.20 -29.86
C LEU A 99 6.70 14.96 -31.15
N GLU A 100 5.88 14.37 -32.02
CA GLU A 100 5.44 14.99 -33.27
C GLU A 100 4.55 16.20 -33.04
N VAL A 101 3.66 16.14 -32.05
CA VAL A 101 2.79 17.27 -31.66
C VAL A 101 3.39 18.19 -30.58
N GLY A 102 4.53 17.81 -29.97
CA GLY A 102 5.23 18.65 -28.99
C GLY A 102 4.65 18.58 -27.57
N VAL A 103 4.15 17.40 -27.17
CA VAL A 103 3.48 17.14 -25.88
C VAL A 103 4.32 16.17 -25.04
N ASP A 104 4.33 16.40 -23.73
CA ASP A 104 5.04 15.55 -22.76
C ASP A 104 4.26 14.25 -22.48
N CYS A 105 4.95 13.20 -22.05
CA CYS A 105 4.33 11.91 -21.78
C CYS A 105 4.92 11.24 -20.53
N VAL A 106 4.06 10.70 -19.68
CA VAL A 106 4.38 9.79 -18.58
C VAL A 106 3.80 8.43 -18.91
N ASP A 107 4.59 7.36 -18.82
CA ASP A 107 4.09 6.00 -19.03
C ASP A 107 4.38 5.08 -17.82
N ILE A 108 3.69 3.94 -17.79
CA ILE A 108 3.88 2.88 -16.78
C ILE A 108 4.61 1.65 -17.35
N ASN A 109 5.45 1.85 -18.36
CA ASN A 109 6.09 0.78 -19.14
C ASN A 109 6.71 -0.31 -18.27
N ASP A 110 6.37 -1.56 -18.55
CA ASP A 110 6.83 -2.77 -17.88
C ASP A 110 7.69 -3.67 -18.79
N SER A 111 7.95 -3.24 -20.03
CA SER A 111 8.73 -3.99 -21.02
C SER A 111 10.12 -3.41 -21.24
N LEU A 112 11.14 -4.25 -21.11
CA LEU A 112 12.54 -3.87 -21.40
C LEU A 112 12.74 -3.48 -22.87
N SER A 113 12.12 -4.19 -23.82
CA SER A 113 12.27 -3.87 -25.24
C SER A 113 11.59 -2.57 -25.62
N ALA A 114 10.45 -2.26 -25.00
CA ALA A 114 9.79 -0.97 -25.15
C ALA A 114 10.64 0.14 -24.51
N ALA A 115 11.21 -0.09 -23.33
CA ALA A 115 12.10 0.86 -22.68
C ALA A 115 13.29 1.22 -23.58
N ASP A 116 13.94 0.23 -24.20
CA ASP A 116 15.03 0.46 -25.15
C ASP A 116 14.61 1.35 -26.33
N ALA A 117 13.43 1.08 -26.92
CA ALA A 117 12.89 1.89 -28.00
C ALA A 117 12.58 3.33 -27.56
N ILE A 118 12.02 3.50 -26.35
CA ILE A 118 11.64 4.80 -25.79
C ILE A 118 12.90 5.61 -25.45
N PHE A 119 13.91 5.02 -24.80
CA PHE A 119 15.19 5.68 -24.51
C PHE A 119 15.94 6.10 -25.78
N ALA A 120 15.81 5.36 -26.88
CA ALA A 120 16.38 5.76 -28.17
C ALA A 120 15.79 7.09 -28.71
N LEU A 121 14.63 7.53 -28.21
CA LEU A 121 14.01 8.81 -28.58
C LEU A 121 14.64 10.02 -27.87
N HIS A 122 15.64 9.86 -26.99
CA HIS A 122 16.19 10.94 -26.17
C HIS A 122 16.55 12.20 -26.98
N ALA A 123 17.35 12.05 -28.05
CA ALA A 123 17.75 13.18 -28.89
C ALA A 123 16.57 13.81 -29.64
N LYS A 124 15.58 13.01 -30.07
CA LYS A 124 14.33 13.53 -30.69
C LYS A 124 13.53 14.33 -29.66
N ALA A 125 13.44 13.86 -28.42
CA ALA A 125 12.76 14.55 -27.33
C ALA A 125 13.43 15.87 -26.96
N GLU A 126 14.78 15.91 -26.89
CA GLU A 126 15.54 17.15 -26.71
C GLU A 126 15.26 18.15 -27.83
N ALA A 127 15.33 17.71 -29.09
CA ALA A 127 15.11 18.56 -30.26
C ALA A 127 13.66 19.09 -30.35
N ARG A 128 12.69 18.34 -29.83
CA ARG A 128 11.27 18.74 -29.76
C ARG A 128 10.90 19.50 -28.49
N HIS A 129 11.86 19.69 -27.57
CA HIS A 129 11.63 20.28 -26.25
C HIS A 129 10.56 19.56 -25.42
N CYS A 130 10.49 18.23 -25.55
CA CYS A 130 9.54 17.38 -24.82
C CYS A 130 10.25 16.55 -23.76
N ARG A 131 9.49 16.17 -22.74
CA ARG A 131 9.89 15.33 -21.61
C ARG A 131 9.09 14.03 -21.67
N LEU A 132 9.80 12.91 -21.75
CA LEU A 132 9.22 11.57 -21.73
C LEU A 132 9.70 10.86 -20.47
N LEU A 133 8.77 10.55 -19.57
CA LEU A 133 9.02 9.81 -18.34
C LEU A 133 8.53 8.37 -18.54
N THR A 134 9.43 7.41 -18.59
CA THR A 134 9.10 6.00 -18.87
C THR A 134 9.29 5.11 -17.66
N GLY A 135 8.40 4.13 -17.49
CA GLY A 135 8.45 3.16 -16.41
C GLY A 135 8.09 3.76 -15.04
N MET A 136 7.13 4.69 -14.98
CA MET A 136 6.71 5.35 -13.74
C MET A 136 5.64 4.53 -12.99
N GLY A 137 5.92 3.26 -12.75
CA GLY A 137 5.00 2.30 -12.13
C GLY A 137 5.49 1.75 -10.78
N LEU A 138 5.20 0.46 -10.52
CA LEU A 138 5.73 -0.24 -9.35
C LEU A 138 7.16 -0.75 -9.59
N THR A 139 7.33 -1.60 -10.61
CA THR A 139 8.63 -2.14 -11.05
C THR A 139 8.66 -2.24 -12.58
N PRO A 140 9.16 -1.22 -13.31
CA PRO A 140 9.92 -0.05 -12.87
C PRO A 140 9.08 1.05 -12.19
N GLY A 141 9.74 2.02 -11.58
CA GLY A 141 9.14 3.20 -10.94
C GLY A 141 9.51 3.29 -9.47
N LEU A 142 8.65 2.84 -8.56
CA LEU A 142 8.95 2.79 -7.12
C LEU A 142 10.25 2.04 -6.81
N SER A 143 10.56 0.96 -7.52
CA SER A 143 11.86 0.27 -7.37
C SER A 143 13.05 1.14 -7.73
N GLY A 144 12.93 1.95 -8.77
CA GLY A 144 13.95 2.94 -9.15
C GLY A 144 14.09 4.03 -8.09
N TRP A 145 12.99 4.53 -7.53
CA TRP A 145 13.01 5.50 -6.45
C TRP A 145 13.71 4.95 -5.19
N LEU A 146 13.34 3.75 -4.73
CA LEU A 146 14.00 3.11 -3.58
C LEU A 146 15.49 2.83 -3.84
N LEU A 147 15.85 2.44 -5.07
CA LEU A 147 17.25 2.29 -5.48
C LEU A 147 18.00 3.61 -5.37
N MET A 148 17.42 4.71 -5.85
CA MET A 148 18.05 6.03 -5.77
C MET A 148 18.23 6.52 -4.33
N LYS A 149 17.29 6.20 -3.42
CA LYS A 149 17.48 6.46 -1.98
C LYS A 149 18.73 5.75 -1.46
N LEU A 150 18.90 4.47 -1.76
CA LEU A 150 20.08 3.70 -1.32
C LEU A 150 21.39 4.21 -1.92
N ILE A 151 21.36 4.64 -3.19
CA ILE A 151 22.53 5.24 -3.86
C ILE A 151 22.91 6.57 -3.20
N GLY A 152 21.93 7.44 -2.95
CA GLY A 152 22.15 8.72 -2.25
C GLY A 152 22.74 8.54 -0.85
N GLU A 153 22.36 7.46 -0.17
CA GLU A 153 22.89 7.06 1.14
C GLU A 153 24.25 6.35 1.08
N LYS A 154 24.73 6.02 -0.13
CA LYS A 154 25.93 5.19 -0.33
C LYS A 154 25.83 3.86 0.42
N ALA A 155 24.65 3.24 0.40
CA ALA A 155 24.33 2.09 1.25
C ALA A 155 25.06 0.79 0.85
N SER A 156 25.59 0.71 -0.38
CA SER A 156 26.33 -0.44 -0.88
C SER A 156 27.82 -0.15 -1.05
N ALA A 157 28.66 -1.03 -0.51
CA ALA A 157 30.11 -0.99 -0.75
C ALA A 157 30.52 -1.71 -2.04
N LYS A 158 29.68 -2.65 -2.53
CA LYS A 158 29.97 -3.49 -3.70
C LYS A 158 29.25 -3.03 -4.97
N GLY A 159 28.34 -2.06 -4.85
CA GLY A 159 27.40 -1.68 -5.91
C GLY A 159 26.39 -2.78 -6.26
N VAL A 160 26.08 -3.67 -5.31
CA VAL A 160 25.11 -4.76 -5.51
C VAL A 160 23.78 -4.37 -4.88
N TYR A 161 22.71 -4.38 -5.66
CA TYR A 161 21.36 -4.13 -5.16
C TYR A 161 20.38 -5.21 -5.64
N ARG A 162 19.39 -5.48 -4.79
CA ARG A 162 18.37 -6.49 -5.01
C ARG A 162 16.99 -5.85 -4.87
N SER A 163 16.07 -6.19 -5.77
CA SER A 163 14.67 -5.84 -5.66
C SER A 163 13.82 -7.10 -5.50
N ARG A 164 12.95 -7.10 -4.49
CA ARG A 164 12.05 -8.22 -4.14
C ARG A 164 10.63 -7.70 -4.05
N PHE A 165 9.79 -8.19 -4.95
CA PHE A 165 8.38 -7.81 -5.06
C PHE A 165 7.47 -8.97 -4.64
N TYR A 166 6.48 -8.70 -3.80
CA TYR A 166 5.39 -9.62 -3.47
C TYR A 166 4.05 -9.02 -3.86
N ALA A 167 3.22 -9.79 -4.58
CA ALA A 167 1.82 -9.47 -4.83
C ALA A 167 0.89 -10.56 -4.30
N GLY A 168 0.01 -10.16 -3.39
CA GLY A 168 -1.16 -10.93 -2.98
C GLY A 168 -2.18 -11.08 -4.12
N ALA A 169 -3.05 -12.08 -4.03
CA ALA A 169 -4.02 -12.40 -5.10
C ALA A 169 -5.38 -11.69 -4.98
N ALA A 170 -5.62 -10.91 -3.92
CA ALA A 170 -6.96 -10.37 -3.61
C ALA A 170 -7.49 -9.32 -4.61
N TYR A 171 -6.64 -8.72 -5.43
CA TYR A 171 -7.04 -7.72 -6.43
C TYR A 171 -7.18 -8.30 -7.85
N GLY A 172 -6.78 -9.56 -8.05
CA GLY A 172 -6.78 -10.19 -9.37
C GLY A 172 -5.74 -9.60 -10.33
N GLY A 173 -5.97 -9.79 -11.63
CA GLY A 173 -5.03 -9.41 -12.69
C GLY A 173 -5.69 -8.52 -13.75
N GLY A 174 -5.04 -7.44 -14.16
CA GLY A 174 -5.39 -6.67 -15.36
C GLY A 174 -5.14 -7.49 -16.64
N MET A 175 -5.71 -7.05 -17.77
CA MET A 175 -5.60 -7.78 -19.04
C MET A 175 -4.16 -7.82 -19.60
N ALA A 176 -3.33 -6.85 -19.25
CA ALA A 176 -1.93 -6.78 -19.71
C ALA A 176 -0.96 -7.62 -18.86
N SER A 177 -1.20 -7.74 -17.55
CA SER A 177 -0.30 -8.43 -16.59
C SER A 177 0.09 -9.87 -16.98
N PRO A 178 -0.80 -10.69 -17.57
CA PRO A 178 -0.45 -12.02 -18.06
C PRO A 178 0.67 -12.05 -19.11
N HIS A 179 0.80 -11.00 -19.94
CA HIS A 179 1.81 -10.95 -20.99
C HIS A 179 3.23 -10.85 -20.39
N ILE A 180 3.42 -9.91 -19.46
CA ILE A 180 4.68 -9.73 -18.71
C ILE A 180 5.05 -10.96 -17.89
N LEU A 181 4.05 -11.62 -17.28
CA LEU A 181 4.30 -12.84 -16.53
C LEU A 181 4.86 -13.96 -17.42
N LEU A 182 4.31 -14.13 -18.62
CA LEU A 182 4.81 -15.13 -19.56
C LEU A 182 6.23 -14.80 -20.03
N ASP A 183 6.54 -13.52 -20.27
CA ASP A 183 7.89 -13.09 -20.67
C ASP A 183 8.93 -13.40 -19.58
N SER A 184 8.57 -13.25 -18.30
CA SER A 184 9.44 -13.64 -17.19
C SER A 184 9.76 -15.15 -17.16
N PHE A 185 8.95 -15.98 -17.81
CA PHE A 185 9.16 -17.42 -17.93
C PHE A 185 10.06 -17.83 -19.11
N ALA A 186 10.66 -16.86 -19.82
CA ALA A 186 11.69 -17.12 -20.81
C ALA A 186 12.91 -17.90 -20.22
N PRO A 187 13.60 -18.73 -21.02
CA PRO A 187 14.76 -19.50 -20.55
C PRO A 187 15.96 -18.61 -20.23
N THR A 188 16.02 -17.44 -20.86
CA THR A 188 17.07 -16.45 -20.73
C THR A 188 16.47 -15.14 -20.24
N GLN A 189 17.28 -14.38 -19.50
CA GLN A 189 16.92 -13.07 -18.96
C GLN A 189 18.11 -12.14 -19.10
N THR A 190 17.80 -10.86 -19.26
CA THR A 190 18.77 -9.78 -19.33
C THR A 190 18.86 -9.13 -17.96
N GLN A 191 20.04 -9.08 -17.39
CA GLN A 191 20.30 -8.50 -16.08
C GLN A 191 21.44 -7.47 -16.17
N TRP A 192 21.56 -6.62 -15.17
CA TRP A 192 22.70 -5.72 -15.01
C TRP A 192 23.74 -6.40 -14.13
N CYS A 193 24.91 -6.71 -14.70
CA CYS A 193 25.99 -7.42 -14.02
C CYS A 193 27.32 -6.77 -14.36
N ASP A 194 28.11 -6.45 -13.33
CA ASP A 194 29.39 -5.74 -13.46
C ASP A 194 29.32 -4.47 -14.33
N GLY A 195 28.25 -3.68 -14.16
CA GLY A 195 28.09 -2.39 -14.84
C GLY A 195 27.68 -2.50 -16.31
N GLN A 196 27.22 -3.67 -16.76
CA GLN A 196 26.81 -3.91 -18.14
C GLN A 196 25.60 -4.84 -18.21
N ARG A 197 24.85 -4.78 -19.32
CA ARG A 197 23.79 -5.75 -19.59
C ARG A 197 24.37 -7.09 -19.97
N VAL A 198 23.90 -8.15 -19.32
CA VAL A 198 24.26 -9.53 -19.63
C VAL A 198 22.99 -10.33 -19.83
N THR A 199 22.85 -10.93 -21.00
CA THR A 199 21.79 -11.92 -21.26
C THR A 199 22.32 -13.29 -20.91
N GLN A 200 21.71 -13.93 -19.92
CA GLN A 200 22.12 -15.24 -19.43
C GLN A 200 20.92 -16.15 -19.19
N ARG A 201 21.18 -17.40 -18.83
CA ARG A 201 20.13 -18.33 -18.40
C ARG A 201 19.45 -17.79 -17.14
N SER A 202 18.12 -17.82 -17.12
CA SER A 202 17.30 -17.36 -15.99
C SER A 202 17.73 -18.05 -14.67
N PRO A 203 18.19 -17.30 -13.64
CA PRO A 203 18.75 -17.86 -12.41
C PRO A 203 17.66 -18.30 -11.42
N ARG A 204 16.85 -19.30 -11.81
CA ARG A 204 15.64 -19.71 -11.05
C ARG A 204 15.90 -20.52 -9.77
N SER A 205 17.13 -21.00 -9.58
CA SER A 205 17.47 -21.96 -8.52
C SER A 205 18.83 -21.65 -7.87
N ASP A 206 19.23 -20.38 -7.88
CA ASP A 206 20.44 -19.93 -7.19
C ASP A 206 20.17 -19.66 -5.69
N ALA A 207 21.17 -19.11 -4.98
CA ALA A 207 21.06 -18.80 -3.56
C ALA A 207 19.96 -17.76 -3.22
N HIS A 208 19.47 -17.00 -4.19
CA HIS A 208 18.49 -15.94 -4.00
C HIS A 208 17.08 -16.32 -4.50
N CYS A 209 16.82 -17.61 -4.74
CA CYS A 209 15.53 -18.09 -5.24
C CYS A 209 14.41 -18.11 -4.17
N LEU A 210 14.74 -17.81 -2.91
CA LEU A 210 13.82 -17.73 -1.78
C LEU A 210 13.98 -16.41 -1.04
N PHE A 211 12.90 -15.85 -0.51
CA PHE A 211 12.94 -14.65 0.32
C PHE A 211 11.80 -14.58 1.34
N HIS A 212 12.09 -14.09 2.54
CA HIS A 212 11.10 -13.87 3.59
C HIS A 212 10.47 -12.48 3.43
N PHE A 213 9.22 -12.44 3.00
CA PHE A 213 8.46 -11.19 2.94
C PHE A 213 7.78 -10.86 4.28
N PRO A 214 7.51 -9.58 4.55
CA PRO A 214 6.80 -9.15 5.75
C PRO A 214 5.52 -9.96 6.00
N GLY A 215 5.37 -10.41 7.23
CA GLY A 215 4.17 -11.13 7.66
C GLY A 215 3.99 -12.54 7.06
N LYS A 216 4.97 -13.07 6.31
CA LYS A 216 4.92 -14.44 5.77
C LYS A 216 5.65 -15.41 6.70
N PRO A 217 5.04 -16.57 7.03
CA PRO A 217 5.61 -17.51 8.00
C PRO A 217 6.82 -18.30 7.47
N LYS A 218 7.09 -18.23 6.15
CA LYS A 218 8.16 -18.97 5.47
C LYS A 218 8.65 -18.17 4.27
N ALA A 219 9.90 -18.40 3.88
CA ALA A 219 10.43 -17.87 2.63
C ALA A 219 9.61 -18.36 1.43
N LEU A 220 9.39 -17.46 0.48
CA LEU A 220 8.61 -17.70 -0.73
C LEU A 220 9.52 -17.80 -1.95
N PRO A 221 9.18 -18.66 -2.93
CA PRO A 221 9.94 -18.81 -4.16
C PRO A 221 9.84 -17.56 -5.02
N LEU A 222 10.96 -17.15 -5.59
CA LEU A 222 11.07 -15.95 -6.41
C LEU A 222 11.30 -16.28 -7.88
N PHE A 223 10.71 -15.47 -8.75
CA PHE A 223 10.91 -15.50 -10.19
C PHE A 223 11.75 -14.30 -10.61
N PRO A 224 12.94 -14.52 -11.18
CA PRO A 224 13.71 -13.43 -11.77
C PRO A 224 13.05 -12.94 -13.05
N TYR A 225 13.31 -11.70 -13.46
CA TYR A 225 12.83 -11.13 -14.71
C TYR A 225 13.79 -10.06 -15.26
N SER A 226 13.65 -9.74 -16.54
CA SER A 226 14.41 -8.66 -17.19
C SER A 226 13.77 -7.32 -16.86
N ALA A 227 14.33 -6.61 -15.89
CA ALA A 227 13.77 -5.35 -15.38
C ALA A 227 13.96 -4.19 -16.38
N PRO A 228 12.93 -3.40 -16.71
CA PRO A 228 13.06 -2.25 -17.60
C PRO A 228 14.04 -1.16 -17.11
N GLU A 229 14.30 -1.04 -15.81
CA GLU A 229 15.26 -0.08 -15.24
C GLU A 229 16.69 -0.25 -15.79
N ILE A 230 17.05 -1.46 -16.22
CA ILE A 230 18.37 -1.68 -16.85
C ILE A 230 18.46 -0.95 -18.20
N ALA A 231 17.31 -0.56 -18.78
CA ALA A 231 17.26 0.26 -19.97
C ALA A 231 17.88 1.63 -19.74
N GLY A 232 17.36 2.33 -18.71
CA GLY A 232 17.84 3.64 -18.30
C GLY A 232 19.31 3.60 -17.90
N LEU A 233 19.74 2.59 -17.13
CA LEU A 233 21.16 2.39 -16.76
C LEU A 233 22.11 2.33 -17.96
N SER A 234 21.67 1.74 -19.07
CA SER A 234 22.52 1.61 -20.26
C SER A 234 22.41 2.81 -21.20
N ALA A 235 21.34 3.60 -21.07
CA ALA A 235 21.17 4.84 -21.80
C ALA A 235 22.14 5.90 -21.22
N SER A 236 23.44 5.70 -21.42
CA SER A 236 24.49 6.64 -21.03
C SER A 236 24.33 7.94 -21.83
N ARG A 237 24.30 9.09 -21.13
CA ARG A 237 24.28 10.41 -21.78
C ARG A 237 25.65 10.75 -22.38
N PRO A 238 25.73 11.44 -23.52
CA PRO A 238 27.01 11.90 -24.06
C PRO A 238 27.75 12.79 -23.05
N ARG A 239 29.06 12.55 -22.91
CA ARG A 239 30.01 13.16 -21.94
C ARG A 239 30.23 14.69 -22.06
N GLY A 240 29.33 15.46 -22.69
CA GLY A 240 29.61 16.80 -23.21
C GLY A 240 28.88 18.00 -22.59
N GLY A 241 27.88 17.81 -21.73
CA GLY A 241 27.14 18.91 -21.07
C GLY A 241 27.64 19.17 -19.64
N LYS A 242 27.52 20.41 -19.14
CA LYS A 242 27.76 20.74 -17.71
C LYS A 242 26.97 19.74 -16.85
N ARG A 243 27.71 18.93 -16.09
CA ARG A 243 27.19 17.87 -15.22
C ARG A 243 26.24 18.47 -14.18
N ASP A 244 25.00 18.00 -14.15
CA ASP A 244 24.16 18.12 -12.98
C ASP A 244 24.53 16.98 -12.01
N GLN A 245 24.62 17.27 -10.71
CA GLN A 245 25.20 16.40 -9.68
C GLN A 245 24.57 15.00 -9.57
N VAL A 246 23.38 14.78 -10.13
CA VAL A 246 22.65 13.51 -10.06
C VAL A 246 23.09 12.52 -11.13
N THR A 247 23.40 12.98 -12.34
CA THR A 247 23.95 12.10 -13.39
C THR A 247 25.35 11.58 -13.06
N ASP A 248 26.05 12.23 -12.12
CA ASP A 248 27.34 11.79 -11.59
C ASP A 248 27.22 10.69 -10.50
N SER A 249 26.02 10.42 -9.96
CA SER A 249 25.86 9.66 -8.70
C SER A 249 25.68 8.15 -8.83
N TRP A 250 25.19 7.67 -9.97
CA TRP A 250 24.81 6.27 -10.20
C TRP A 250 25.75 5.53 -11.16
N ASP A 251 26.43 6.26 -12.08
CA ASP A 251 27.45 5.71 -12.98
C ASP A 251 28.62 5.15 -12.15
N GLY A 252 28.83 3.84 -12.22
CA GLY A 252 29.79 3.10 -11.39
C GLY A 252 29.32 2.73 -9.98
N ALA A 253 28.25 3.35 -9.45
CA ALA A 253 27.69 2.99 -8.13
C ALA A 253 26.81 1.73 -8.20
N VAL A 254 26.20 1.45 -9.35
CA VAL A 254 25.40 0.23 -9.58
C VAL A 254 26.18 -0.75 -10.45
N ARG A 255 26.76 -1.76 -9.82
CA ARG A 255 27.45 -2.87 -10.52
C ARG A 255 26.49 -4.01 -10.84
N THR A 256 25.60 -4.36 -9.92
CA THR A 256 24.71 -5.51 -10.08
C THR A 256 23.30 -5.17 -9.65
N LEU A 257 22.32 -5.50 -10.50
CA LEU A 257 20.91 -5.47 -10.16
C LEU A 257 20.25 -6.82 -10.41
N ASP A 258 19.51 -7.27 -9.41
CA ASP A 258 18.77 -8.52 -9.47
C ASP A 258 17.35 -8.30 -8.96
N TYR A 259 16.42 -8.36 -9.91
CA TYR A 259 15.00 -8.14 -9.71
C TYR A 259 14.26 -9.46 -9.73
N ARG A 260 13.45 -9.68 -8.70
CA ARG A 260 12.63 -10.89 -8.59
C ARG A 260 11.31 -10.61 -7.93
N TYR A 261 10.31 -11.40 -8.28
CA TYR A 261 8.97 -11.28 -7.72
C TYR A 261 8.40 -12.61 -7.22
N HIS A 262 7.38 -12.52 -6.38
CA HIS A 262 6.48 -13.60 -6.03
C HIS A 262 5.03 -13.14 -6.23
N ILE A 263 4.24 -13.95 -6.95
CA ILE A 263 2.78 -13.78 -7.01
C ILE A 263 2.15 -14.93 -6.27
N GLN A 264 1.22 -14.61 -5.37
CA GLN A 264 0.52 -15.63 -4.60
C GLN A 264 -0.19 -16.65 -5.52
N PHE A 265 -0.09 -17.93 -5.16
CA PHE A 265 -0.58 -19.09 -5.91
C PHE A 265 0.17 -19.42 -7.22
N LEU A 266 1.15 -18.62 -7.64
CA LEU A 266 2.03 -18.96 -8.76
C LEU A 266 3.19 -19.84 -8.28
N THR A 267 3.17 -21.13 -8.65
CA THR A 267 4.23 -22.07 -8.25
C THR A 267 5.35 -22.17 -9.30
N PRO A 268 6.61 -22.49 -8.91
CA PRO A 268 7.70 -22.71 -9.87
C PRO A 268 7.42 -23.79 -10.91
N ARG A 269 6.64 -24.82 -10.54
CA ARG A 269 6.20 -25.87 -11.45
C ARG A 269 5.26 -25.32 -12.52
N MET A 270 4.27 -24.51 -12.11
CA MET A 270 3.35 -23.84 -13.04
C MET A 270 4.11 -22.96 -14.02
N ALA A 271 4.97 -22.07 -13.53
CA ALA A 271 5.80 -21.19 -14.36
C ALA A 271 6.65 -21.98 -15.38
N SER A 272 7.23 -23.11 -14.96
CA SER A 272 8.03 -23.97 -15.84
C SER A 272 7.20 -24.64 -16.93
N VAL A 273 5.98 -25.08 -16.62
CA VAL A 273 5.05 -25.65 -17.60
C VAL A 273 4.62 -24.56 -18.59
N PHE A 274 4.19 -23.41 -18.10
CA PHE A 274 3.74 -22.31 -18.95
C PHE A 274 4.83 -21.77 -19.86
N GLY A 275 6.06 -21.62 -19.38
CA GLY A 275 7.20 -21.20 -20.22
C GLY A 275 7.59 -22.22 -21.31
N ARG A 276 7.21 -23.50 -21.19
CA ARG A 276 7.34 -24.48 -22.28
C ARG A 276 6.19 -24.36 -23.29
N LEU A 277 4.98 -24.17 -22.77
CA LEU A 277 3.77 -24.02 -23.56
C LEU A 277 3.80 -22.73 -24.40
N ASP A 278 4.27 -21.61 -23.85
CA ASP A 278 4.29 -20.31 -24.56
C ASP A 278 5.11 -20.34 -25.88
N ARG A 279 6.06 -21.28 -25.99
CA ARG A 279 6.88 -21.48 -27.20
C ARG A 279 6.12 -22.16 -28.34
N VAL A 280 4.96 -22.74 -28.06
CA VAL A 280 4.11 -23.35 -29.10
C VAL A 280 3.38 -22.22 -29.82
N ARG A 281 3.55 -22.18 -31.14
CA ARG A 281 2.98 -21.13 -32.00
C ARG A 281 1.47 -21.01 -31.78
N GLY A 282 1.00 -19.80 -31.49
CA GLY A 282 -0.42 -19.49 -31.26
C GLY A 282 -0.92 -19.73 -29.83
N MET A 283 -0.13 -20.34 -28.95
CA MET A 283 -0.60 -20.69 -27.59
C MET A 283 -0.53 -19.53 -26.59
N ARG A 284 0.30 -18.50 -26.86
CA ARG A 284 0.42 -17.29 -26.01
C ARG A 284 -0.93 -16.63 -25.72
N ARG A 285 -1.79 -16.46 -26.73
CA ARG A 285 -3.14 -15.86 -26.57
C ARG A 285 -4.06 -16.71 -25.69
N CYS A 286 -3.93 -18.03 -25.76
CA CYS A 286 -4.70 -18.95 -24.91
C CYS A 286 -4.22 -18.85 -23.45
N LEU A 287 -2.90 -18.85 -23.24
CA LEU A 287 -2.30 -18.73 -21.92
C LEU A 287 -2.63 -17.39 -21.26
N THR A 288 -2.54 -16.27 -21.97
CA THR A 288 -2.87 -14.95 -21.40
C THR A 288 -4.33 -14.86 -20.99
N SER A 289 -5.26 -15.40 -21.81
CA SER A 289 -6.68 -15.49 -21.44
C SER A 289 -6.92 -16.38 -20.22
N MET A 290 -6.24 -17.53 -20.14
CA MET A 290 -6.33 -18.44 -18.99
C MET A 290 -5.83 -17.77 -17.70
N PHE A 291 -4.69 -17.10 -17.76
CA PHE A 291 -4.10 -16.37 -16.63
C PHE A 291 -5.01 -15.25 -16.15
N TYR A 292 -5.56 -14.46 -17.07
CA TYR A 292 -6.51 -13.40 -16.71
C TYR A 292 -7.74 -13.98 -15.99
N LYS A 293 -8.40 -14.99 -16.57
CA LYS A 293 -9.57 -15.64 -15.97
C LYS A 293 -9.23 -16.27 -14.61
N SER A 294 -8.07 -16.91 -14.51
CA SER A 294 -7.59 -17.50 -13.26
C SER A 294 -7.33 -16.43 -12.20
N GLY A 295 -6.67 -15.33 -12.54
CA GLY A 295 -6.46 -14.18 -11.66
C GLY A 295 -7.77 -13.60 -11.15
N GLN A 296 -8.74 -13.40 -12.04
CA GLN A 296 -10.07 -12.92 -11.69
C GLN A 296 -10.87 -13.90 -10.81
N SER A 297 -10.62 -15.20 -10.91
CA SER A 297 -11.23 -16.20 -10.01
C SER A 297 -10.51 -16.27 -8.65
N MET A 298 -9.18 -16.13 -8.64
CA MET A 298 -8.37 -16.27 -7.43
C MET A 298 -8.65 -15.21 -6.37
N LYS A 299 -9.08 -14.00 -6.77
CA LYS A 299 -9.43 -12.91 -5.85
C LYS A 299 -10.55 -13.27 -4.85
N HIS A 300 -11.41 -14.22 -5.20
CA HIS A 300 -12.51 -14.67 -4.34
C HIS A 300 -12.11 -15.84 -3.42
N ARG A 301 -10.85 -16.29 -3.46
CA ARG A 301 -10.39 -17.33 -2.53
C ARG A 301 -10.27 -16.74 -1.14
N LYS A 302 -10.72 -17.48 -0.12
CA LYS A 302 -10.62 -17.08 1.29
C LYS A 302 -9.19 -16.74 1.77
N GLN A 303 -8.17 -17.31 1.12
CA GLN A 303 -6.76 -17.06 1.44
C GLN A 303 -6.10 -16.03 0.50
N ALA A 304 -6.87 -15.40 -0.40
CA ALA A 304 -6.35 -14.38 -1.29
C ALA A 304 -5.86 -13.21 -0.45
N ASP A 305 -4.55 -13.01 -0.48
CA ASP A 305 -3.88 -12.03 0.36
C ASP A 305 -4.01 -10.64 -0.27
N HIS A 306 -4.22 -9.64 0.56
CA HIS A 306 -4.37 -8.25 0.12
C HIS A 306 -3.05 -7.48 0.21
N ASP A 307 -2.00 -8.09 0.75
CA ASP A 307 -0.74 -7.39 0.90
C ASP A 307 -0.01 -7.25 -0.43
N CYS A 308 0.66 -6.11 -0.58
CA CYS A 308 1.70 -5.91 -1.56
C CYS A 308 2.97 -5.47 -0.83
N SER A 309 4.13 -5.88 -1.35
CA SER A 309 5.42 -5.45 -0.77
C SER A 309 6.48 -5.27 -1.83
N LEU A 310 7.24 -4.18 -1.75
CA LEU A 310 8.43 -3.94 -2.54
C LEU A 310 9.59 -3.67 -1.60
N TRP A 311 10.66 -4.45 -1.73
CA TRP A 311 11.85 -4.32 -0.90
C TRP A 311 13.07 -4.18 -1.81
N VAL A 312 13.78 -3.06 -1.68
CA VAL A 312 15.06 -2.83 -2.38
C VAL A 312 16.17 -2.72 -1.34
N TYR A 313 17.25 -3.48 -1.51
CA TYR A 313 18.33 -3.54 -0.51
C TYR A 313 19.74 -3.75 -1.11
N PRO A 314 20.78 -3.26 -0.42
CA PRO A 314 22.17 -3.39 -0.86
C PRO A 314 22.84 -4.68 -0.35
N ASP A 315 23.86 -5.16 -1.07
CA ASP A 315 24.85 -6.15 -0.61
C ASP A 315 24.30 -7.43 0.06
N ASP A 316 23.13 -7.89 -0.38
CA ASP A 316 22.40 -9.02 0.21
C ASP A 316 21.97 -8.84 1.69
N ARG A 317 21.82 -7.58 2.13
CA ARG A 317 21.42 -7.15 3.48
C ARG A 317 20.02 -6.52 3.48
N PRO A 318 18.93 -7.31 3.52
CA PRO A 318 17.56 -6.78 3.49
C PRO A 318 17.28 -5.78 4.62
N GLU A 319 17.86 -5.97 5.81
CA GLU A 319 17.74 -5.08 6.96
C GLU A 319 18.24 -3.64 6.67
N ALA A 320 19.22 -3.49 5.78
CA ALA A 320 19.75 -2.20 5.34
C ALA A 320 18.97 -1.57 4.17
N GLY A 321 17.89 -2.23 3.73
CA GLY A 321 17.07 -1.80 2.61
C GLY A 321 15.96 -0.83 2.97
N TRP A 322 15.24 -0.41 1.93
CA TRP A 322 13.97 0.30 2.03
C TRP A 322 12.82 -0.60 1.60
N VAL A 323 11.69 -0.48 2.30
CA VAL A 323 10.50 -1.32 2.11
C VAL A 323 9.27 -0.45 1.92
N LEU A 324 8.42 -0.85 0.99
CA LEU A 324 7.02 -0.47 0.90
C LEU A 324 6.19 -1.71 1.24
N HIS A 325 5.25 -1.59 2.18
CA HIS A 325 4.38 -2.69 2.57
C HIS A 325 3.02 -2.14 3.00
N GLY A 326 1.94 -2.76 2.52
CA GLY A 326 0.60 -2.39 2.92
C GLY A 326 -0.47 -3.31 2.34
N GLU A 327 -1.70 -3.11 2.80
CA GLU A 327 -2.91 -3.67 2.21
C GLU A 327 -3.34 -2.79 1.01
N ILE A 328 -2.61 -2.94 -0.08
CA ILE A 328 -2.69 -2.10 -1.27
C ILE A 328 -2.38 -2.94 -2.49
N SER A 329 -3.03 -2.71 -3.63
CA SER A 329 -2.76 -3.49 -4.83
C SER A 329 -1.47 -3.03 -5.53
N SER A 330 -0.88 -3.91 -6.35
CA SER A 330 0.21 -3.51 -7.24
C SER A 330 -0.22 -2.46 -8.26
N TYR A 331 -1.52 -2.40 -8.61
CA TYR A 331 -2.07 -1.40 -9.53
C TYR A 331 -2.17 -0.03 -8.87
N ASP A 332 -2.50 0.04 -7.58
CA ASP A 332 -2.49 1.28 -6.82
C ASP A 332 -1.07 1.82 -6.73
N PHE A 333 -0.08 1.00 -6.34
CA PHE A 333 1.32 1.43 -6.34
C PHE A 333 1.79 1.92 -7.71
N THR A 334 1.40 1.24 -8.78
CA THR A 334 1.74 1.64 -10.15
C THR A 334 1.08 2.98 -10.51
N ALA A 335 -0.21 3.14 -10.21
CA ALA A 335 -0.96 4.35 -10.49
C ALA A 335 -0.41 5.55 -9.72
N LEU A 336 -0.18 5.40 -8.42
CA LEU A 336 0.29 6.47 -7.53
C LEU A 336 1.72 6.89 -7.86
N SER A 337 2.57 5.98 -8.31
CA SER A 337 3.89 6.35 -8.86
C SER A 337 3.77 7.18 -10.14
N ALA A 338 2.81 6.86 -11.02
CA ALA A 338 2.59 7.63 -12.23
C ALA A 338 2.01 9.02 -11.90
N CYS A 339 1.07 9.11 -10.97
CA CYS A 339 0.53 10.37 -10.46
C CYS A 339 1.62 11.26 -9.85
N ALA A 340 2.49 10.69 -9.02
CA ALA A 340 3.63 11.42 -8.46
C ALA A 340 4.60 11.93 -9.54
N ALA A 341 4.84 11.14 -10.60
CA ALA A 341 5.67 11.58 -11.73
C ALA A 341 5.00 12.68 -12.56
N VAL A 342 3.68 12.62 -12.73
CA VAL A 342 2.87 13.69 -13.36
C VAL A 342 3.01 14.98 -12.56
N GLU A 343 2.82 14.94 -11.24
CA GLU A 343 2.95 16.11 -10.37
C GLU A 343 4.35 16.71 -10.42
N ALA A 344 5.40 15.89 -10.32
CA ALA A 344 6.77 16.35 -10.41
C ALA A 344 7.11 16.99 -11.77
N LEU A 345 6.48 16.54 -12.85
CA LEU A 345 6.65 17.12 -14.19
C LEU A 345 5.93 18.47 -14.36
N LEU A 346 4.84 18.68 -13.62
CA LEU A 346 4.01 19.87 -13.65
C LEU A 346 4.41 20.92 -12.60
N GLU A 347 5.18 20.54 -11.57
CA GLU A 347 5.61 21.43 -10.50
C GLU A 347 6.57 22.53 -11.00
N ALA A 348 6.22 23.79 -10.76
CA ALA A 348 6.91 24.94 -11.34
C ALA A 348 8.39 25.07 -10.90
N ASP A 349 8.71 24.68 -9.66
CA ASP A 349 10.06 24.76 -9.10
C ASP A 349 10.92 23.51 -9.40
N VAL A 350 10.34 22.49 -10.03
CA VAL A 350 11.01 21.26 -10.44
C VAL A 350 11.38 21.35 -11.93
N LYS A 351 12.68 21.46 -12.21
CA LYS A 351 13.19 21.50 -13.58
C LYS A 351 13.65 20.12 -14.04
N ILE A 352 12.83 19.47 -14.86
CA ILE A 352 13.22 18.29 -15.65
C ILE A 352 13.56 18.78 -17.07
N PRO A 353 14.82 18.65 -17.54
CA PRO A 353 15.16 19.07 -18.89
C PRO A 353 14.43 18.22 -19.94
N PRO A 354 14.25 18.71 -21.18
CA PRO A 354 13.80 17.88 -22.30
C PRO A 354 14.64 16.61 -22.45
N GLY A 355 14.02 15.53 -22.94
CA GLY A 355 14.66 14.23 -23.07
C GLY A 355 13.78 13.08 -22.56
N VAL A 356 14.37 11.89 -22.51
CA VAL A 356 13.75 10.67 -21.99
C VAL A 356 14.41 10.27 -20.67
N TYR A 357 13.60 9.92 -19.66
CA TYR A 357 14.04 9.62 -18.30
C TYR A 357 13.29 8.42 -17.71
N GLY A 358 14.03 7.50 -17.09
CA GLY A 358 13.49 6.58 -16.07
C GLY A 358 13.51 7.23 -14.69
N MET A 359 12.89 6.59 -13.68
CA MET A 359 12.85 7.11 -12.31
C MET A 359 14.27 7.34 -11.77
N GLU A 360 15.17 6.40 -12.04
CA GLU A 360 16.57 6.41 -11.65
C GLU A 360 17.42 7.50 -12.35
N GLN A 361 16.85 8.19 -13.35
CA GLN A 361 17.50 9.27 -14.09
C GLN A 361 16.92 10.66 -13.77
N LEU A 362 15.89 10.72 -12.92
CA LEU A 362 15.26 11.98 -12.54
C LEU A 362 16.21 12.85 -11.71
N PRO A 363 16.18 14.19 -11.88
CA PRO A 363 16.90 15.10 -11.00
C PRO A 363 16.48 14.97 -9.53
N GLU A 364 17.34 15.35 -8.59
CA GLU A 364 17.15 15.18 -7.15
C GLU A 364 15.89 15.91 -6.66
N LYS A 365 15.66 17.13 -7.16
CA LYS A 365 14.44 17.89 -6.86
C LYS A 365 13.18 17.18 -7.37
N ALA A 366 13.25 16.55 -8.54
CA ALA A 366 12.13 15.78 -9.08
C ALA A 366 11.88 14.51 -8.26
N LEU A 367 12.93 13.80 -7.84
CA LEU A 367 12.81 12.66 -6.92
C LEU A 367 12.23 13.06 -5.56
N ALA A 368 12.64 14.22 -5.02
CA ALA A 368 12.09 14.77 -3.79
C ALA A 368 10.61 15.15 -3.92
N SER A 369 10.23 15.73 -5.06
CA SER A 369 8.83 16.00 -5.42
C SER A 369 8.01 14.71 -5.51
N VAL A 370 8.50 13.71 -6.24
CA VAL A 370 7.88 12.37 -6.30
C VAL A 370 7.71 11.77 -4.90
N GLU A 371 8.71 11.86 -4.03
CA GLU A 371 8.61 11.37 -2.65
C GLU A 371 7.57 12.12 -1.82
N ALA A 372 7.47 13.45 -1.98
CA ALA A 372 6.46 14.26 -1.31
C ALA A 372 5.04 13.90 -1.78
N SER A 373 4.84 13.77 -3.09
CA SER A 373 3.59 13.32 -3.72
C SER A 373 3.19 11.93 -3.25
N LEU A 374 4.11 10.95 -3.32
CA LEU A 374 3.87 9.59 -2.84
C LEU A 374 3.42 9.58 -1.38
N ARG A 375 4.05 10.40 -0.52
CA ARG A 375 3.63 10.55 0.88
C ARG A 375 2.20 11.08 0.97
N GLY A 376 1.83 12.10 0.18
CA GLY A 376 0.45 12.61 0.10
C GLY A 376 -0.57 11.54 -0.29
N TYR A 377 -0.18 10.62 -1.18
CA TYR A 377 -0.98 9.46 -1.57
C TYR A 377 -1.02 8.32 -0.54
N GLY A 378 -0.40 8.49 0.63
CA GLY A 378 -0.31 7.47 1.68
C GLY A 378 0.76 6.39 1.45
N ILE A 379 1.73 6.66 0.58
CA ILE A 379 2.83 5.76 0.23
C ILE A 379 4.14 6.27 0.84
N SER A 380 4.70 5.51 1.76
CA SER A 380 5.96 5.86 2.43
C SER A 380 6.86 4.64 2.60
N ALA A 381 8.17 4.87 2.52
CA ALA A 381 9.16 3.81 2.74
C ALA A 381 9.63 3.77 4.19
N ARG A 382 9.77 2.57 4.76
CA ARG A 382 10.46 2.33 6.04
C ARG A 382 11.71 1.49 5.83
N ARG A 383 12.60 1.48 6.83
CA ARG A 383 13.80 0.64 6.78
C ARG A 383 13.44 -0.84 6.99
N GLY A 384 14.30 -1.72 6.49
CA GLY A 384 14.11 -3.16 6.63
C GLY A 384 14.11 -3.64 8.09
N ASP A 385 14.91 -3.01 8.95
CA ASP A 385 15.00 -3.28 10.39
C ASP A 385 13.80 -2.78 11.20
N ASP A 386 13.02 -1.82 10.68
CA ASP A 386 11.78 -1.35 11.31
C ASP A 386 10.70 -2.44 11.35
N LEU A 387 10.76 -3.43 10.44
CA LEU A 387 9.74 -4.48 10.30
C LEU A 387 9.73 -5.52 11.43
N GLU A 388 10.86 -5.67 12.14
CA GLU A 388 11.03 -6.69 13.18
C GLU A 388 10.95 -6.13 14.60
N ARG A 389 10.53 -4.86 14.75
CA ARG A 389 10.39 -4.19 16.05
C ARG A 389 9.29 -4.85 16.89
N PRO A 390 9.61 -5.46 18.05
CA PRO A 390 8.62 -6.16 18.87
C PRO A 390 7.54 -5.24 19.47
N ASP A 391 7.86 -3.95 19.60
CA ASP A 391 7.01 -2.89 20.17
C ASP A 391 6.03 -2.29 19.17
N ASP A 392 6.34 -2.30 17.87
CA ASP A 392 5.47 -1.82 16.78
C ASP A 392 5.39 -2.87 15.65
N PRO A 393 4.70 -4.01 15.87
CA PRO A 393 4.58 -5.03 14.83
C PRO A 393 3.68 -4.51 13.70
N LEU A 394 4.20 -4.51 12.47
CA LEU A 394 3.49 -4.04 11.26
C LEU A 394 3.19 -5.19 10.29
N PRO A 395 2.48 -6.25 10.71
CA PRO A 395 2.30 -7.44 9.89
C PRO A 395 1.49 -7.18 8.61
N PHE A 396 0.75 -6.08 8.52
CA PHE A 396 -0.08 -5.69 7.38
C PHE A 396 0.44 -4.43 6.68
N GLY A 397 1.59 -3.91 7.10
CA GLY A 397 2.20 -2.71 6.54
C GLY A 397 1.55 -1.41 6.98
N TRP A 398 1.94 -0.32 6.32
CA TRP A 398 1.56 1.07 6.65
C TRP A 398 1.17 1.87 5.40
N CYS A 399 1.41 1.35 4.19
CA CYS A 399 0.98 1.99 2.96
C CYS A 399 -0.52 1.72 2.71
N SER A 400 -1.27 2.77 2.42
CA SER A 400 -2.66 2.68 1.99
C SER A 400 -2.99 3.87 1.09
N VAL A 401 -3.96 3.72 0.19
CA VAL A 401 -4.36 4.81 -0.70
C VAL A 401 -5.06 5.90 0.12
N VAL A 402 -4.58 7.14 0.00
CA VAL A 402 -5.24 8.34 0.53
C VAL A 402 -5.74 9.17 -0.63
N ASN A 403 -7.01 9.60 -0.55
CA ASN A 403 -7.68 10.45 -1.54
C ASN A 403 -8.25 11.72 -0.87
N GLY A 404 -7.47 12.33 0.02
CA GLY A 404 -7.80 13.58 0.71
C GLY A 404 -8.57 13.41 2.02
N GLU A 405 -9.81 12.92 1.97
CA GLU A 405 -10.73 12.95 3.13
C GLU A 405 -10.57 11.76 4.10
N VAL A 406 -10.79 12.02 5.41
CA VAL A 406 -10.73 10.99 6.47
C VAL A 406 -11.82 9.92 6.31
N GLN A 407 -12.97 10.29 5.75
CA GLN A 407 -14.13 9.42 5.52
C GLN A 407 -13.86 8.36 4.45
N ALA A 408 -12.94 8.65 3.53
CA ALA A 408 -12.51 7.71 2.50
C ALA A 408 -11.49 6.69 3.03
N LEU A 409 -10.96 6.89 4.24
CA LEU A 409 -10.02 5.96 4.84
C LEU A 409 -10.68 4.63 5.16
N ARG A 410 -9.85 3.60 5.09
CA ARG A 410 -10.23 2.24 5.42
C ARG A 410 -10.93 2.15 6.78
N HIS A 411 -12.06 1.45 6.78
CA HIS A 411 -12.88 1.15 7.98
C HIS A 411 -13.40 2.39 8.74
N TYR A 412 -13.44 3.58 8.12
CA TYR A 412 -14.05 4.74 8.74
C TYR A 412 -15.49 4.44 9.20
N GLY A 413 -15.80 4.72 10.47
CA GLY A 413 -17.12 4.46 11.05
C GLY A 413 -17.51 2.98 11.17
N GLN A 414 -16.56 2.06 11.02
CA GLN A 414 -16.75 0.62 11.17
C GLN A 414 -15.97 0.09 12.37
N CYS A 415 -16.39 -1.05 12.90
CA CYS A 415 -15.66 -1.73 13.96
C CYS A 415 -15.38 -3.21 13.64
N TRP A 416 -14.71 -3.91 14.54
CA TRP A 416 -14.33 -5.33 14.41
C TRP A 416 -15.49 -6.28 14.01
N TYR A 417 -16.73 -5.93 14.37
CA TYR A 417 -17.89 -6.77 14.09
C TYR A 417 -18.56 -6.48 12.74
N ASP A 418 -18.21 -5.38 12.08
CA ASP A 418 -18.77 -4.98 10.78
C ASP A 418 -17.99 -5.56 9.60
N ILE A 419 -16.73 -5.91 9.83
CA ILE A 419 -15.78 -6.27 8.77
C ILE A 419 -15.37 -7.74 8.84
N GLU A 420 -14.95 -8.26 7.69
CA GLU A 420 -14.31 -9.57 7.61
C GLU A 420 -12.80 -9.42 7.83
N PRO A 421 -12.19 -10.12 8.81
CA PRO A 421 -10.77 -9.98 9.10
C PRO A 421 -9.87 -10.39 7.95
N HIS A 422 -8.68 -9.79 7.87
CA HIS A 422 -7.64 -10.21 6.92
C HIS A 422 -7.44 -11.73 6.95
N PRO A 423 -7.21 -12.40 5.80
CA PRO A 423 -7.05 -13.86 5.75
C PRO A 423 -5.96 -14.41 6.69
N ARG A 424 -4.94 -13.60 6.99
CA ARG A 424 -3.85 -13.94 7.91
C ARG A 424 -4.17 -13.72 9.38
N MET A 425 -5.24 -12.98 9.71
CA MET A 425 -5.56 -12.57 11.08
C MET A 425 -5.62 -13.76 12.04
N LYS A 426 -6.39 -14.79 11.69
CA LYS A 426 -6.53 -15.99 12.51
C LYS A 426 -5.20 -16.70 12.78
N SER A 427 -4.33 -16.80 11.77
CA SER A 427 -3.01 -17.41 11.96
C SER A 427 -2.11 -16.59 12.88
N LEU A 428 -2.19 -15.26 12.80
CA LEU A 428 -1.44 -14.35 13.67
C LEU A 428 -1.94 -14.44 15.11
N GLN A 429 -3.25 -14.37 15.35
CA GLN A 429 -3.85 -14.54 16.68
C GLN A 429 -3.39 -15.85 17.35
N VAL A 430 -3.35 -16.96 16.61
CA VAL A 430 -2.84 -18.25 17.11
C VAL A 430 -1.34 -18.19 17.41
N SER A 431 -0.56 -17.50 16.59
CA SER A 431 0.89 -17.31 16.82
C SER A 431 1.15 -16.52 18.11
N TYR A 432 0.48 -15.38 18.27
CA TYR A 432 0.57 -14.53 19.46
C TYR A 432 0.18 -15.29 20.72
N LEU A 433 -0.94 -16.04 20.69
CA LEU A 433 -1.35 -16.89 21.80
C LEU A 433 -0.26 -17.90 22.16
N LYS A 434 0.31 -18.63 21.19
CA LYS A 434 1.32 -19.67 21.45
C LYS A 434 2.65 -19.12 21.96
N GLN A 435 3.00 -17.89 21.57
CA GLN A 435 4.24 -17.21 21.97
C GLN A 435 4.09 -16.44 23.30
N SER A 436 2.85 -16.25 23.77
CA SER A 436 2.56 -15.49 24.98
C SER A 436 3.13 -16.12 26.26
N ALA A 437 3.51 -15.26 27.21
CA ALA A 437 3.98 -15.69 28.52
C ALA A 437 2.93 -16.50 29.29
N ILE A 438 1.63 -16.20 29.11
CA ILE A 438 0.55 -16.94 29.75
C ILE A 438 0.46 -18.39 29.22
N TRP A 439 0.64 -18.58 27.91
CA TRP A 439 0.65 -19.92 27.32
C TRP A 439 1.83 -20.74 27.82
N ALA A 440 3.03 -20.14 27.87
CA ALA A 440 4.21 -20.78 28.43
C ALA A 440 4.02 -21.15 29.92
N ALA A 441 3.42 -20.26 30.73
CA ALA A 441 3.15 -20.51 32.15
C ALA A 441 2.16 -21.67 32.37
N LEU A 442 1.12 -21.78 31.52
CA LEU A 442 0.18 -22.89 31.54
C LEU A 442 0.86 -24.22 31.16
N GLN A 443 1.72 -24.21 30.14
CA GLN A 443 2.47 -25.40 29.72
C GLN A 443 3.47 -25.86 30.80
N ALA A 444 4.09 -24.92 31.53
CA ALA A 444 4.99 -25.24 32.62
C ALA A 444 4.26 -25.81 33.85
N SER A 445 3.03 -25.35 34.10
CA SER A 445 2.25 -25.74 35.29
C SER A 445 1.44 -27.03 35.12
N LEU A 446 1.23 -27.49 33.88
CA LEU A 446 0.37 -28.64 33.57
C LEU A 446 1.17 -29.78 32.90
N SER A 447 0.98 -31.01 33.38
CA SER A 447 1.44 -32.20 32.66
C SER A 447 0.68 -32.36 31.34
N LYS A 448 1.20 -33.17 30.39
CA LYS A 448 0.52 -33.42 29.10
C LYS A 448 -0.91 -33.95 29.26
N SER A 449 -1.16 -34.82 30.25
CA SER A 449 -2.51 -35.34 30.55
C SER A 449 -3.41 -34.29 31.19
N ALA A 450 -2.87 -33.49 32.12
CA ALA A 450 -3.58 -32.37 32.72
C ALA A 450 -3.93 -31.27 31.71
N PHE A 451 -3.08 -31.08 30.68
CA PHE A 451 -3.30 -30.15 29.59
C PHE A 451 -4.46 -30.59 28.67
N ALA A 452 -4.58 -31.89 28.36
CA ALA A 452 -5.75 -32.39 27.64
C ALA A 452 -7.06 -32.15 28.44
N GLY A 453 -7.02 -32.39 29.75
CA GLY A 453 -8.13 -32.06 30.66
C GLY A 453 -8.41 -30.55 30.76
N PHE A 454 -7.41 -29.70 30.60
CA PHE A 454 -7.58 -28.24 30.53
C PHE A 454 -8.39 -27.83 29.30
N VAL A 455 -8.11 -28.40 28.12
CA VAL A 455 -8.86 -28.11 26.88
C VAL A 455 -10.33 -28.52 27.00
N ALA A 456 -10.61 -29.69 27.57
CA ALA A 456 -12.00 -30.14 27.79
C ALA A 456 -12.75 -29.20 28.75
N ARG A 457 -12.11 -28.81 29.85
CA ARG A 457 -12.66 -27.82 30.80
C ARG A 457 -12.90 -26.46 30.16
N PHE A 458 -12.02 -26.03 29.25
CA PHE A 458 -12.18 -24.81 28.47
C PHE A 458 -13.44 -24.84 27.61
N LEU A 459 -13.64 -25.90 26.82
CA LEU A 459 -14.83 -26.02 25.98
C LEU A 459 -16.13 -26.00 26.81
N TRP A 460 -16.15 -26.72 27.93
CA TRP A 460 -17.31 -26.73 28.82
C TRP A 460 -17.57 -25.35 29.45
N ARG A 461 -16.51 -24.69 29.95
CA ARG A 461 -16.65 -23.36 30.55
C ARG A 461 -17.03 -22.29 29.53
N TRP A 462 -16.52 -22.37 28.31
CA TRP A 462 -16.90 -21.49 27.21
C TRP A 462 -18.40 -21.61 26.90
N GLN A 463 -18.92 -22.83 26.77
CA GLN A 463 -20.37 -23.05 26.59
C GLN A 463 -21.19 -22.46 27.74
N ARG A 464 -20.75 -22.68 28.99
CA ARG A 464 -21.41 -22.13 30.19
C ARG A 464 -21.42 -20.60 30.18
N HIS A 465 -20.29 -19.96 29.91
CA HIS A 465 -20.18 -18.49 29.82
C HIS A 465 -21.03 -17.94 28.68
N HIS A 466 -21.01 -18.60 27.52
CA HIS A 466 -21.81 -18.20 26.36
C HIS A 466 -23.32 -18.29 26.65
N ALA A 467 -23.76 -19.32 27.38
CA ALA A 467 -25.13 -19.46 27.86
C ALA A 467 -25.50 -18.37 28.89
N GLY A 468 -24.58 -17.99 29.77
CA GLY A 468 -24.76 -16.89 30.72
C GLY A 468 -25.07 -15.54 30.06
N LEU A 469 -24.50 -15.29 28.87
CA LEU A 469 -24.73 -14.04 28.12
C LEU A 469 -26.02 -14.02 27.28
N LYS A 470 -26.99 -14.90 27.58
CA LYS A 470 -28.25 -15.00 26.80
C LYS A 470 -29.10 -13.74 26.88
N GLU A 471 -29.10 -13.04 28.02
CA GLU A 471 -29.90 -11.84 28.23
C GLU A 471 -29.40 -10.68 27.36
N TYR A 472 -28.09 -10.48 27.27
CA TYR A 472 -27.47 -9.51 26.35
C TYR A 472 -27.91 -9.75 24.89
N ARG A 473 -27.96 -11.01 24.43
CA ARG A 473 -28.45 -11.32 23.07
C ARG A 473 -29.94 -11.04 22.90
N ARG A 474 -30.75 -11.16 23.96
CA ARG A 474 -32.20 -10.89 23.93
C ARG A 474 -32.51 -9.39 23.94
N GLN A 475 -31.61 -8.57 24.48
CA GLN A 475 -31.77 -7.12 24.50
C GLN A 475 -31.63 -6.51 23.10
N TYR A 476 -30.84 -7.13 22.22
CA TYR A 476 -30.52 -6.61 20.88
C TYR A 476 -30.96 -7.58 19.76
N LEU A 477 -32.25 -7.93 19.75
CA LEU A 477 -32.82 -8.87 18.76
C LEU A 477 -32.65 -8.39 17.31
N ASP A 478 -32.76 -7.07 17.08
CA ASP A 478 -32.58 -6.46 15.75
C ASP A 478 -31.15 -6.61 15.21
N GLN A 479 -30.20 -6.98 16.07
CA GLN A 479 -28.79 -7.17 15.74
C GLN A 479 -28.27 -8.55 16.23
N ALA A 480 -29.15 -9.56 16.24
CA ALA A 480 -28.89 -10.87 16.84
C ALA A 480 -27.62 -11.56 16.31
N GLY A 481 -27.33 -11.46 15.01
CA GLY A 481 -26.13 -12.05 14.40
C GLY A 481 -24.82 -11.43 14.95
N THR A 482 -24.80 -10.11 15.10
CA THR A 482 -23.66 -9.37 15.65
C THR A 482 -23.47 -9.68 17.14
N TRP A 483 -24.55 -9.66 17.92
CA TRP A 483 -24.50 -10.00 19.35
C TRP A 483 -24.18 -11.47 19.62
N ALA A 484 -24.51 -12.38 18.71
CA ALA A 484 -24.03 -13.76 18.78
C ALA A 484 -22.50 -13.84 18.64
N ARG A 485 -21.89 -13.06 17.74
CA ARG A 485 -20.43 -12.96 17.61
C ARG A 485 -19.78 -12.31 18.84
N ILE A 486 -20.28 -11.15 19.27
CA ILE A 486 -19.79 -10.42 20.45
C ILE A 486 -19.77 -11.34 21.68
N THR A 487 -20.92 -11.93 22.03
CA THR A 487 -21.02 -12.78 23.23
C THR A 487 -20.24 -14.08 23.09
N ARG A 488 -20.02 -14.61 21.88
CA ARG A 488 -19.13 -15.75 21.64
C ARG A 488 -17.68 -15.39 21.95
N ASP A 489 -17.21 -14.24 21.50
CA ASP A 489 -15.82 -13.82 21.66
C ASP A 489 -15.52 -13.46 23.13
N VAL A 490 -16.43 -12.72 23.79
CA VAL A 490 -16.33 -12.40 25.23
C VAL A 490 -16.36 -13.65 26.11
N SER A 491 -17.26 -14.59 25.82
CA SER A 491 -17.33 -15.85 26.57
C SER A 491 -16.11 -16.74 26.35
N MET A 492 -15.53 -16.75 25.15
CA MET A 492 -14.29 -17.47 24.85
C MET A 492 -13.14 -16.90 25.67
N PHE A 493 -13.01 -15.57 25.68
CA PHE A 493 -11.93 -14.87 26.39
C PHE A 493 -12.02 -15.07 27.91
N THR A 494 -13.20 -14.85 28.51
CA THR A 494 -13.44 -15.04 29.96
C THR A 494 -13.30 -16.50 30.40
N ALA A 495 -13.71 -17.46 29.57
CA ALA A 495 -13.52 -18.88 29.87
C ALA A 495 -12.04 -19.26 29.92
N GLY A 496 -11.24 -18.75 28.96
CA GLY A 496 -9.79 -18.92 28.97
C GLY A 496 -9.14 -18.31 30.20
N TYR A 497 -9.43 -17.03 30.47
CA TYR A 497 -8.88 -16.30 31.59
C TYR A 497 -9.23 -16.96 32.94
N SER A 498 -10.51 -17.24 33.18
CA SER A 498 -10.94 -17.86 34.44
C SER A 498 -10.31 -19.23 34.69
N LEU A 499 -10.06 -20.03 33.65
CA LEU A 499 -9.34 -21.30 33.80
C LEU A 499 -7.85 -21.10 34.06
N ALA A 500 -7.23 -20.11 33.42
CA ALA A 500 -5.85 -19.77 33.72
C ALA A 500 -5.71 -19.27 35.16
N ARG A 501 -6.68 -18.48 35.64
CA ARG A 501 -6.78 -18.05 37.05
C ARG A 501 -6.88 -19.22 38.01
N ASP A 502 -7.67 -20.25 37.69
CA ASP A 502 -7.77 -21.47 38.51
C ASP A 502 -6.45 -22.24 38.60
N VAL A 503 -5.61 -22.18 37.56
CA VAL A 503 -4.35 -22.94 37.49
C VAL A 503 -3.16 -22.15 38.06
N LEU A 504 -3.07 -20.86 37.76
CA LEU A 504 -1.89 -20.03 38.02
C LEU A 504 -2.07 -19.06 39.20
N GLY A 505 -3.30 -18.91 39.69
CA GLY A 505 -3.70 -17.83 40.58
C GLY A 505 -3.98 -16.52 39.82
N GLN A 506 -4.77 -15.64 40.45
CA GLN A 506 -5.26 -14.39 39.84
C GLN A 506 -4.13 -13.47 39.39
N GLU A 507 -3.14 -13.20 40.23
CA GLU A 507 -2.07 -12.25 39.93
C GLU A 507 -1.30 -12.63 38.65
N LYS A 508 -0.82 -13.86 38.57
CA LYS A 508 -0.08 -14.37 37.40
C LYS A 508 -0.95 -14.49 36.16
N ALA A 509 -2.18 -14.99 36.31
CA ALA A 509 -3.11 -15.12 35.20
C ALA A 509 -3.47 -13.76 34.61
N LEU A 510 -3.78 -12.77 35.45
CA LEU A 510 -4.16 -11.42 35.05
C LEU A 510 -3.00 -10.71 34.35
N ALA A 511 -1.80 -10.74 34.92
CA ALA A 511 -0.62 -10.13 34.29
C ALA A 511 -0.33 -10.75 32.91
N GLY A 512 -0.38 -12.09 32.82
CA GLY A 512 -0.16 -12.80 31.56
C GLY A 512 -1.25 -12.52 30.52
N TYR A 513 -2.52 -12.52 30.91
CA TYR A 513 -3.64 -12.20 30.00
C TYR A 513 -3.64 -10.74 29.56
N ARG A 514 -3.38 -9.79 30.46
CA ARG A 514 -3.25 -8.35 30.12
C ARG A 514 -2.20 -8.14 29.04
N ARG A 515 -1.02 -8.74 29.22
CA ARG A 515 0.06 -8.64 28.23
C ARG A 515 -0.31 -9.27 26.89
N MET A 516 -0.84 -10.49 26.90
CA MET A 516 -1.27 -11.18 25.68
C MET A 516 -2.38 -10.42 24.94
N PHE A 517 -3.36 -9.88 25.69
CA PHE A 517 -4.45 -9.08 25.15
C PHE A 517 -3.93 -7.77 24.55
N ALA A 518 -3.02 -7.07 25.23
CA ALA A 518 -2.38 -5.88 24.70
C ALA A 518 -1.59 -6.18 23.41
N GLU A 519 -0.75 -7.23 23.40
CA GLU A 519 0.04 -7.60 22.21
C GLU A 519 -0.85 -8.00 21.01
N THR A 520 -1.90 -8.78 21.25
CA THR A 520 -2.83 -9.20 20.20
C THR A 520 -3.71 -8.04 19.74
N GLY A 521 -4.23 -7.25 20.69
CA GLY A 521 -5.04 -6.06 20.44
C GLY A 521 -4.27 -5.02 19.65
N ARG A 522 -2.98 -4.80 19.96
CA ARG A 522 -2.10 -3.96 19.12
C ARG A 522 -2.14 -4.43 17.66
N MET A 523 -1.79 -5.69 17.42
CA MET A 523 -1.76 -6.27 16.07
C MET A 523 -3.11 -6.15 15.35
N GLU A 524 -4.22 -6.38 16.04
CA GLU A 524 -5.58 -6.26 15.47
C GLU A 524 -5.93 -4.80 15.14
N MET A 525 -5.59 -3.86 16.02
CA MET A 525 -5.88 -2.44 15.84
C MET A 525 -5.01 -1.80 14.76
N ARG A 526 -3.76 -2.23 14.56
CA ARG A 526 -2.90 -1.76 13.44
C ARG A 526 -3.45 -2.18 12.08
N TRP A 527 -4.27 -3.22 12.04
CA TRP A 527 -4.98 -3.64 10.84
C TRP A 527 -6.33 -2.94 10.70
N LEU A 528 -7.06 -2.83 11.80
CA LEU A 528 -8.40 -2.25 11.82
C LEU A 528 -8.35 -0.75 11.53
N TRP A 529 -7.41 -0.01 12.11
CA TRP A 529 -7.26 1.44 11.93
C TRP A 529 -6.14 1.77 10.94
N PRO A 530 -6.19 2.94 10.28
CA PRO A 530 -5.11 3.41 9.43
C PRO A 530 -3.82 3.60 10.22
N SER A 531 -2.70 3.54 9.51
CA SER A 531 -1.39 3.85 10.07
C SER A 531 -1.27 5.34 10.41
N PRO A 532 -0.35 5.72 11.30
CA PRO A 532 -0.05 7.12 11.59
C PRO A 532 0.40 7.89 10.34
N GLU A 533 1.10 7.23 9.41
CA GLU A 533 1.51 7.84 8.15
C GLU A 533 0.32 8.21 7.27
N VAL A 534 -0.70 7.35 7.23
CA VAL A 534 -1.92 7.58 6.44
C VAL A 534 -2.76 8.70 7.06
N ILE A 535 -2.90 8.75 8.39
CA ILE A 535 -3.68 9.81 9.03
C ILE A 535 -2.97 11.18 8.98
N ALA A 536 -1.64 11.20 8.92
CA ALA A 536 -0.87 12.45 8.91
C ALA A 536 -0.95 13.23 7.59
N VAL A 537 -1.46 12.61 6.51
CA VAL A 537 -1.41 13.17 5.14
C VAL A 537 -2.79 13.48 4.55
N VAL A 538 -3.87 13.24 5.28
CA VAL A 538 -5.22 13.72 4.92
C VAL A 538 -5.30 15.25 5.03
N GLU A 539 -6.32 15.87 4.43
CA GLU A 539 -6.46 17.34 4.32
C GLU A 539 -6.41 18.08 5.68
N ALA A 540 -6.99 17.47 6.72
CA ALA A 540 -7.11 18.02 8.07
C ALA A 540 -6.67 16.98 9.13
N PRO A 541 -5.36 16.70 9.27
CA PRO A 541 -4.88 15.53 10.00
C PRO A 541 -5.18 15.59 11.50
N ARG A 542 -5.27 16.79 12.09
CA ARG A 542 -5.61 16.97 13.50
C ARG A 542 -7.06 16.59 13.78
N GLU A 543 -7.96 17.16 12.99
CA GLU A 543 -9.39 16.87 13.03
C GLU A 543 -9.67 15.41 12.65
N ALA A 544 -8.89 14.84 11.73
CA ALA A 544 -9.05 13.47 11.28
C ALA A 544 -8.85 12.44 12.41
N VAL A 545 -7.89 12.65 13.33
CA VAL A 545 -7.71 11.76 14.50
C VAL A 545 -9.00 11.71 15.32
N TRP A 546 -9.60 12.87 15.60
CA TRP A 546 -10.86 12.95 16.34
C TRP A 546 -12.04 12.38 15.53
N HIS A 547 -12.20 12.73 14.27
CA HIS A 547 -13.31 12.28 13.42
C HIS A 547 -13.29 10.76 13.20
N TYR A 548 -12.12 10.18 12.91
CA TYR A 548 -11.98 8.75 12.73
C TYR A 548 -12.35 8.00 14.01
N TRP A 549 -11.78 8.42 15.13
CA TRP A 549 -12.02 7.79 16.43
C TRP A 549 -13.47 7.94 16.90
N SER A 550 -14.04 9.14 16.82
CA SER A 550 -15.43 9.40 17.23
C SER A 550 -16.43 8.65 16.35
N ALA A 551 -16.18 8.50 15.04
CA ALA A 551 -16.99 7.66 14.16
C ALA A 551 -16.96 6.18 14.58
N PHE A 552 -15.78 5.66 14.97
CA PHE A 552 -15.65 4.31 15.54
C PHE A 552 -16.45 4.15 16.84
N VAL A 553 -16.38 5.13 17.76
CA VAL A 553 -17.14 5.10 19.01
C VAL A 553 -18.65 5.20 18.76
N GLU A 554 -19.08 6.01 17.80
CA GLU A 554 -20.49 6.11 17.42
C GLU A 554 -21.01 4.76 16.88
N ARG A 555 -20.16 4.02 16.15
CA ARG A 555 -20.52 2.65 15.74
C ARG A 555 -20.70 1.73 16.94
N TYR A 556 -19.86 1.81 17.96
CA TYR A 556 -20.04 1.07 19.21
C TYR A 556 -21.33 1.46 19.95
N ARG A 557 -21.71 2.74 19.94
CA ARG A 557 -23.00 3.19 20.50
C ARG A 557 -24.18 2.60 19.74
N ALA A 558 -24.14 2.61 18.40
CA ALA A 558 -25.19 2.03 17.56
C ALA A 558 -25.34 0.50 17.74
N LEU A 559 -24.27 -0.20 18.08
CA LEU A 559 -24.31 -1.62 18.44
C LEU A 559 -24.83 -1.89 19.87
N GLY A 560 -24.92 -0.85 20.71
CA GLY A 560 -25.23 -0.98 22.14
C GLY A 560 -24.04 -1.45 22.98
N LEU A 561 -22.82 -1.39 22.46
CA LEU A 561 -21.61 -1.78 23.18
C LEU A 561 -21.17 -0.73 24.20
N LEU A 562 -21.51 0.54 23.95
CA LEU A 562 -21.18 1.67 24.82
C LEU A 562 -22.36 2.64 24.95
N GLN A 563 -22.47 3.31 26.10
CA GLN A 563 -23.17 4.58 26.21
C GLN A 563 -22.14 5.69 26.41
N ALA A 564 -22.19 6.71 25.57
CA ALA A 564 -21.31 7.85 25.69
C ALA A 564 -22.05 9.16 25.38
N GLN A 565 -21.59 10.24 26.00
CA GLN A 565 -22.00 11.61 25.71
C GLN A 565 -20.88 12.30 24.92
N VAL A 566 -21.22 12.77 23.72
CA VAL A 566 -20.28 13.48 22.84
C VAL A 566 -20.52 14.98 22.97
N THR A 567 -19.43 15.72 23.12
CA THR A 567 -19.35 17.18 23.01
C THR A 567 -18.29 17.52 21.96
N ASP A 568 -18.21 18.77 21.52
CA ASP A 568 -17.36 19.18 20.39
C ASP A 568 -15.91 18.68 20.48
N ASN A 569 -15.30 18.69 21.68
CA ASN A 569 -13.90 18.28 21.90
C ASN A 569 -13.73 17.22 23.00
N SER A 570 -14.81 16.58 23.46
CA SER A 570 -14.71 15.56 24.49
C SER A 570 -15.79 14.50 24.41
N LEU A 571 -15.42 13.28 24.77
CA LEU A 571 -16.32 12.14 24.79
C LEU A 571 -16.25 11.50 26.17
N ASP A 572 -17.41 11.36 26.80
CA ASP A 572 -17.56 10.77 28.13
C ASP A 572 -18.29 9.42 28.01
N ILE A 573 -17.56 8.33 28.16
CA ILE A 573 -18.08 6.96 28.13
C ILE A 573 -18.58 6.60 29.53
N GLN A 574 -19.89 6.40 29.64
CA GLN A 574 -20.60 6.19 30.89
C GLN A 574 -20.86 4.70 31.19
N GLN A 575 -21.09 3.90 30.15
CA GLN A 575 -21.35 2.45 30.27
C GLN A 575 -20.62 1.68 29.19
N CYS A 576 -20.15 0.48 29.55
CA CYS A 576 -19.41 -0.41 28.66
C CYS A 576 -19.90 -1.86 28.78
N ALA A 577 -20.58 -2.36 27.75
CA ALA A 577 -21.15 -3.71 27.75
C ALA A 577 -20.07 -4.80 27.89
N PHE A 578 -18.85 -4.58 27.40
CA PHE A 578 -17.73 -5.51 27.61
C PHE A 578 -17.38 -5.66 29.09
N ALA A 579 -17.26 -4.53 29.80
CA ALA A 579 -16.97 -4.52 31.23
C ALA A 579 -18.11 -5.17 32.04
N GLU A 580 -19.36 -4.83 31.73
CA GLU A 580 -20.54 -5.45 32.36
C GLU A 580 -20.55 -6.97 32.17
N MET A 581 -20.30 -7.45 30.94
CA MET A 581 -20.23 -8.88 30.66
C MET A 581 -19.05 -9.57 31.38
N PHE A 582 -17.90 -8.91 31.50
CA PHE A 582 -16.76 -9.45 32.26
C PHE A 582 -17.10 -9.59 33.75
N THR A 583 -17.72 -8.58 34.36
CA THR A 583 -18.18 -8.61 35.74
C THR A 583 -19.27 -9.68 35.94
N HIS A 584 -20.25 -9.74 35.05
CA HIS A 584 -21.32 -10.75 35.07
C HIS A 584 -20.78 -12.19 35.01
N LEU A 585 -19.70 -12.41 34.26
CA LEU A 585 -19.02 -13.72 34.15
C LEU A 585 -17.97 -13.97 35.24
N GLY A 586 -17.92 -13.14 36.29
CA GLY A 586 -17.02 -13.32 37.44
C GLY A 586 -15.55 -13.01 37.14
N CYS A 587 -15.30 -12.07 36.22
CA CYS A 587 -13.97 -11.61 35.83
C CYS A 587 -13.86 -10.06 35.85
N PRO A 588 -14.26 -9.36 36.94
CA PRO A 588 -14.25 -7.89 37.01
C PRO A 588 -12.85 -7.27 36.82
N GLU A 589 -11.77 -8.02 37.08
CA GLU A 589 -10.40 -7.54 36.89
C GLU A 589 -10.00 -7.31 35.41
N LEU A 590 -10.84 -7.76 34.48
CA LEU A 590 -10.67 -7.59 33.03
C LEU A 590 -11.36 -6.32 32.49
N THR A 591 -12.12 -5.58 33.30
CA THR A 591 -12.99 -4.48 32.84
C THR A 591 -12.24 -3.33 32.15
N SER A 592 -10.97 -3.10 32.48
CA SER A 592 -10.15 -2.05 31.86
C SER A 592 -9.60 -2.42 30.47
N LEU A 593 -9.54 -3.71 30.13
CA LEU A 593 -8.76 -4.18 28.97
C LEU A 593 -9.11 -3.50 27.65
N MET A 594 -10.41 -3.35 27.38
CA MET A 594 -10.88 -2.70 26.15
C MET A 594 -10.45 -1.24 26.09
N ARG A 595 -10.50 -0.52 27.22
CA ARG A 595 -10.09 0.89 27.30
C ARG A 595 -8.58 1.03 27.15
N ASP A 596 -7.81 0.12 27.74
CA ASP A 596 -6.36 0.11 27.60
C ASP A 596 -5.94 -0.07 26.13
N MET A 597 -6.60 -0.98 25.41
CA MET A 597 -6.37 -1.21 23.97
C MET A 597 -6.78 -0.01 23.10
N GLU A 598 -7.96 0.57 23.34
CA GLU A 598 -8.44 1.72 22.56
C GLU A 598 -7.60 2.98 22.78
N ARG A 599 -7.18 3.22 24.02
CA ARG A 599 -6.27 4.31 24.35
C ARG A 599 -4.98 4.17 23.57
N GLU A 600 -4.38 2.99 23.62
CA GLU A 600 -3.12 2.69 22.95
C GLU A 600 -3.26 2.82 21.42
N ALA A 601 -4.37 2.36 20.84
CA ALA A 601 -4.64 2.51 19.41
C ALA A 601 -4.83 3.99 19.00
N LEU A 602 -5.50 4.80 19.83
CA LEU A 602 -5.69 6.23 19.59
C LEU A 602 -4.37 7.00 19.72
N GLU A 603 -3.57 6.69 20.74
CA GLU A 603 -2.21 7.24 20.92
C GLU A 603 -1.32 6.90 19.73
N HIS A 604 -1.39 5.65 19.24
CA HIS A 604 -0.67 5.26 18.04
C HIS A 604 -1.14 6.03 16.80
N LEU A 605 -2.45 6.06 16.53
CA LEU A 605 -3.03 6.76 15.38
C LEU A 605 -2.55 8.21 15.31
N GLY A 606 -2.60 8.95 16.42
CA GLY A 606 -2.18 10.35 16.50
C GLY A 606 -0.67 10.59 16.56
N SER A 607 0.18 9.56 16.58
CA SER A 607 1.60 9.68 16.94
C SER A 607 2.47 10.52 15.98
N LEU A 608 2.03 10.72 14.73
CA LEU A 608 2.69 11.58 13.74
C LEU A 608 1.97 12.91 13.53
N VAL A 609 0.93 13.19 14.32
CA VAL A 609 0.14 14.42 14.27
C VAL A 609 0.38 15.23 15.55
N ASP A 610 0.34 16.56 15.45
CA ASP A 610 0.56 17.48 16.58
C ASP A 610 -0.67 17.55 17.53
N VAL A 611 -1.09 16.40 18.05
CA VAL A 611 -2.22 16.23 18.99
C VAL A 611 -1.77 15.59 20.29
N ARG A 612 -2.44 15.95 21.38
CA ARG A 612 -2.32 15.32 22.69
C ARG A 612 -3.64 14.65 23.05
N ILE A 613 -3.57 13.40 23.48
CA ILE A 613 -4.72 12.65 23.96
C ILE A 613 -4.75 12.73 25.48
N ASP A 614 -5.76 13.41 26.02
CA ASP A 614 -6.08 13.40 27.46
C ASP A 614 -7.10 12.29 27.71
N TRP A 615 -6.64 11.21 28.33
CA TRP A 615 -7.43 10.02 28.59
C TRP A 615 -7.53 9.76 30.10
N GLN A 616 -8.72 9.94 30.65
CA GLN A 616 -9.03 9.70 32.06
C GLN A 616 -9.91 8.47 32.17
N ALA A 617 -9.32 7.33 32.51
CA ALA A 617 -10.07 6.09 32.71
C ALA A 617 -10.74 6.08 34.09
N GLY A 618 -11.99 5.61 34.13
CA GLY A 618 -12.73 5.31 35.36
C GLY A 618 -12.81 3.81 35.61
N ASP A 619 -13.61 3.44 36.60
CA ASP A 619 -13.91 2.04 36.89
C ASP A 619 -14.85 1.45 35.82
N ASP A 620 -14.87 0.12 35.70
CA ASP A 620 -15.82 -0.62 34.86
C ASP A 620 -15.90 -0.16 33.38
N GLY A 621 -14.76 0.25 32.81
CA GLY A 621 -14.65 0.61 31.40
C GLY A 621 -15.15 2.01 31.04
N GLN A 622 -15.43 2.85 32.05
CA GLN A 622 -15.69 4.29 31.87
C GLN A 622 -14.43 5.02 31.44
N ALA A 623 -14.59 6.09 30.66
CA ALA A 623 -13.48 6.97 30.30
C ALA A 623 -13.97 8.34 29.84
N ARG A 624 -13.24 9.39 30.22
CA ARG A 624 -13.34 10.71 29.61
C ARG A 624 -12.13 10.95 28.72
N VAL A 625 -12.38 11.25 27.46
CA VAL A 625 -11.32 11.38 26.45
C VAL A 625 -11.44 12.72 25.75
N ARG A 626 -10.31 13.39 25.54
CA ARG A 626 -10.18 14.61 24.75
C ARG A 626 -8.99 14.48 23.81
N VAL A 627 -9.18 14.92 22.58
CA VAL A 627 -8.08 15.17 21.63
C VAL A 627 -7.85 16.67 21.62
N ILE A 628 -6.67 17.09 22.07
CA ILE A 628 -6.32 18.49 22.32
C ILE A 628 -5.12 18.85 21.45
N ASP A 629 -5.00 20.11 21.03
CA ASP A 629 -3.78 20.60 20.40
C ASP A 629 -2.58 20.42 21.32
N ALA A 630 -1.51 19.80 20.81
CA ALA A 630 -0.26 19.68 21.56
C ALA A 630 0.45 21.04 21.73
N ASN A 631 0.18 22.00 20.84
CA ASN A 631 0.66 23.39 20.95
C ASN A 631 -0.44 24.42 20.60
N PRO A 632 -1.23 24.89 21.59
CA PRO A 632 -2.32 25.84 21.36
C PRO A 632 -1.86 27.26 20.95
N GLN A 633 -0.55 27.56 20.94
CA GLN A 633 -0.01 28.85 20.51
C GLN A 633 0.36 28.91 19.02
N ARG A 634 0.32 27.79 18.30
CA ARG A 634 0.67 27.73 16.86
C ARG A 634 -0.55 27.87 15.93
N SER A 635 -1.77 27.76 16.46
CA SER A 635 -3.03 27.86 15.70
C SER A 635 -3.34 29.28 15.21
N ASP A 636 -2.71 30.32 15.76
CA ASP A 636 -2.89 31.72 15.33
C ASP A 636 -1.98 32.14 14.15
N VAL A 637 -1.15 31.24 13.60
CA VAL A 637 -0.28 31.56 12.45
C VAL A 637 -0.51 30.59 11.30
N ARG A 638 -1.68 30.72 10.63
CA ARG A 638 -1.85 30.57 9.18
C ARG A 638 -3.31 30.79 8.75
N VAL A 639 -3.73 32.05 8.71
CA VAL A 639 -4.61 32.58 7.64
C VAL A 639 -4.03 33.92 7.22
N LEU A 640 -2.93 33.89 6.47
CA LEU A 640 -2.66 34.96 5.50
C LEU A 640 -3.13 34.42 4.16
N SER A 641 -4.40 34.70 3.90
CA SER A 641 -4.98 34.65 2.57
C SER A 641 -4.06 35.41 1.62
N SER A 642 -3.59 34.73 0.57
CA SER A 642 -3.07 35.41 -0.59
C SER A 642 -4.25 36.14 -1.25
N SER A 643 -4.48 37.37 -0.85
CA SER A 643 -5.34 38.32 -1.55
C SER A 643 -4.78 38.54 -2.96
N ARG A 644 -5.25 37.77 -3.95
CA ARG A 644 -5.13 38.15 -5.36
C ARG A 644 -6.22 39.21 -5.61
N LYS A 645 -5.76 40.46 -5.69
CA LYS A 645 -6.53 41.61 -6.14
C LYS A 645 -7.24 41.26 -7.45
N GLY A 646 -8.56 41.44 -7.46
CA GLY A 646 -9.34 41.49 -8.68
C GLY A 646 -8.87 42.66 -9.54
N ILE A 647 -8.63 42.38 -10.81
CA ILE A 647 -8.64 43.37 -11.88
C ILE A 647 -10.02 43.20 -12.54
N GLN A 648 -10.92 44.14 -12.28
CA GLN A 648 -12.07 44.37 -13.15
C GLN A 648 -11.61 45.20 -14.34
N ILE A 649 -12.01 44.73 -15.53
CA ILE A 649 -12.25 45.38 -16.83
C ILE A 649 -11.59 46.76 -17.03
#